data_AF-A0A8D1VRI9-F1
#
_entry.id   AF-A0A8D1VRI9-F1
#
_cell.length_a   1.000
_cell.length_b   1.000
_cell.length_c   1.000
_cell.angle_alpha   90.00
_cell.angle_beta   90.00
_cell.angle_gamma   90.00
#
_symmetry.space_group_name_H-M   'P 1'
#
loop_
_entity.id
_entity.type
_entity.pdbx_description
1 polymer ?
#
loop_
_entity_poly.entity_id
_entity_poly.type
_entity_poly.pdbx_seq_one_letter_code
_entity_poly.pdbx_strand_id
1 'polypeptide(L)'
;MNGHHQQNGVENMMLFEVVKMGKSAMQSVVDDWIESYKHDRDIALLDLINFFIQCSGCKGVVTAEMFRHMQNSEIIRKMTEEFDEDSGDYPLTMAGPQWKKFKSSFCEFIGVLVRQCQYSIIYDEYMMDTVISLLTGLSDSQVRAFRHTSTLAAMKLMTALVNVALNLSINMDNTQRQYEAERNKMIGKRANERLELLLQKRKELQENQDEIENMMNAIFKGVFVHRYRDAIAEIRAICIEEIGIWMKMYSDAFLNDSYLKYVGWTMHDKQGEVRLKCLTALQGLYYNKELNSKLELFTSRFKDRIVSMTLDKEYDVAVQAIKLLTLVLQSSEEVLTAEDCENVYHLVYSAHRPVAVAAGEFLYKKLFSRRDPEEDGMMKRRGRQGPNANLVKTLVFFFLESEHAAYLVDSMWDCATELLKDWECMNSLLLEEPLSGEEALTDRQESALIEIMLCTIRQAAECHPPVGRGTGKRVLTAKEKKTQLDDRTKITELFAVALPQLLAKYSVDAEKVTNLLQLPQYFDLEIYTTGRLEKHLDALLRQIRNIVEKHTDTDVLEACSKTYHALCNEEFTIFNRVDISRSQLIDELADKFNRLLEDFLQEGEEPDEDDAYQVLSTLKRITAFHNAHDLSKWDLFACNYKLLKTGIENGDMPEQIVIHALQCTHYVILWQLAKITESSSTKEDLLRLKKQMRVFCQICQHYLTNVNTTVKEQAFTILCDILMIFSHQIMSGGRDMLEPLVYTPDSSLQSELLSFILDHVFIEQDDDNNSADGQQEDEASKIEALHKRRNLLAAFCKLIVYTVVEMNTAADIFKQYMKYYNDYGDIIKETMSKTRQIDKIQCAKTLILSLQQLFNEMIQENGYNFDRSSSTFSGIKELARRFALTFGLDQLKTREAIAMLHKDGIEFAFKEPNPQGESHPPLNLAFLDILSEFSSKLLRQDKRTVYVYLEKFMTFQMSLRREDVWLPLMSYRNSLLAGGDDDTMSVISGISSRGSTVRSKKSKPSTGKRKVVEGMQLALTEESSSSDSMWLSREQTLHTPVMMQTPQLTSTIMREPKRLRPEDSFMSVYPMQTEHHQTPLDYNRRGTSLMEDDEEPIVEDVMMSSEGRIEDLNEGMDFDTMDIDLPPSKNRRERTELKPDFFDPASIMDESVLGVSMF
;
A
#
# COMPACT_ATOMS: atom_id res chain seq x y z
N MET A 1 57.10 21.44 33.73
CA MET A 1 58.12 21.65 32.68
C MET A 1 57.56 21.11 31.38
N ASN A 2 57.82 21.77 30.26
CA ASN A 2 57.29 21.35 28.96
C ASN A 2 58.06 20.15 28.41
N GLY A 3 57.38 19.32 27.62
CA GLY A 3 57.94 18.15 26.97
C GLY A 3 57.23 17.83 25.65
N HIS A 4 56.92 18.85 24.85
CA HIS A 4 56.36 18.62 23.52
C HIS A 4 57.43 18.00 22.61
N HIS A 5 57.16 16.77 22.16
CA HIS A 5 57.65 16.28 20.88
C HIS A 5 56.45 16.15 19.96
N GLN A 6 56.31 17.12 19.04
CA GLN A 6 55.47 16.96 17.86
C GLN A 6 56.22 16.01 16.91
N GLN A 7 55.88 14.72 16.95
CA GLN A 7 56.02 13.91 15.75
C GLN A 7 54.85 14.24 14.83
N ASN A 8 55.14 14.40 13.53
CA ASN A 8 54.11 14.59 12.51
C ASN A 8 53.39 13.25 12.28
N GLY A 9 52.38 12.97 13.10
CA GLY A 9 51.53 11.79 12.96
C GLY A 9 50.66 11.90 11.72
N VAL A 10 51.10 11.29 10.62
CA VAL A 10 50.18 10.66 9.68
C VAL A 10 49.82 9.32 10.32
N GLU A 11 48.56 9.14 10.69
CA GLU A 11 48.07 7.82 11.10
C GLU A 11 48.04 6.92 9.86
N ASN A 12 48.70 5.76 9.94
CA ASN A 12 48.55 4.70 8.94
C ASN A 12 47.14 4.11 9.10
N MET A 13 46.16 4.69 8.41
CA MET A 13 44.79 4.16 8.39
C MET A 13 44.76 2.74 7.86
N MET A 14 43.96 1.88 8.50
CA MET A 14 43.78 0.50 8.06
C MET A 14 43.09 0.46 6.70
N LEU A 15 43.38 -0.56 5.88
CA LEU A 15 42.78 -0.73 4.54
C LEU A 15 41.23 -0.73 4.60
N PHE A 16 40.64 -1.28 5.67
CA PHE A 16 39.21 -1.21 5.97
C PHE A 16 38.69 0.22 6.07
N GLU A 17 39.40 1.11 6.78
CA GLU A 17 39.01 2.50 6.99
C GLU A 17 39.09 3.31 5.70
N VAL A 18 40.13 3.07 4.88
CA VAL A 18 40.30 3.70 3.56
C VAL A 18 39.12 3.37 2.65
N VAL A 19 38.75 2.08 2.54
CA VAL A 19 37.61 1.62 1.74
C VAL A 19 36.27 2.10 2.31
N LYS A 20 36.10 2.11 3.64
CA LYS A 20 34.89 2.59 4.34
C LYS A 20 34.69 4.11 4.21
N MET A 21 35.76 4.90 4.21
CA MET A 21 35.67 6.33 3.88
C MET A 21 35.37 6.55 2.39
N GLY A 22 36.04 5.79 1.51
CA GLY A 22 35.88 5.90 0.06
C GLY A 22 36.15 7.32 -0.45
N LYS A 23 37.23 7.93 0.02
CA LYS A 23 37.68 9.28 -0.40
C LYS A 23 38.64 9.25 -1.61
N SER A 24 39.35 8.14 -1.78
CA SER A 24 40.29 7.89 -2.88
C SER A 24 39.59 7.15 -4.03
N ALA A 25 40.15 7.22 -5.24
CA ALA A 25 39.77 6.32 -6.32
C ALA A 25 40.18 4.88 -5.97
N MET A 26 39.28 3.90 -6.19
CA MET A 26 39.50 2.53 -5.74
C MET A 26 40.75 1.89 -6.37
N GLN A 27 41.02 2.22 -7.63
CA GLN A 27 42.21 1.77 -8.34
C GLN A 27 43.52 2.25 -7.70
N SER A 28 43.57 3.47 -7.14
CA SER A 28 44.78 3.94 -6.45
C SER A 28 45.09 3.09 -5.21
N VAL A 29 44.08 2.78 -4.40
CA VAL A 29 44.23 1.93 -3.21
C VAL A 29 44.69 0.51 -3.58
N VAL A 30 44.24 0.00 -4.73
CA VAL A 30 44.69 -1.27 -5.29
C VAL A 30 46.13 -1.21 -5.81
N ASP A 31 46.48 -0.16 -6.55
CA ASP A 31 47.82 0.01 -7.12
C ASP A 31 48.87 0.22 -6.00
N ASP A 32 48.54 0.97 -4.95
CA ASP A 32 49.33 1.12 -3.72
C ASP A 32 49.56 -0.23 -3.02
N TRP A 33 48.50 -1.05 -2.86
CA TRP A 33 48.62 -2.39 -2.28
C TRP A 33 49.47 -3.33 -3.16
N ILE A 34 49.33 -3.23 -4.49
CA ILE A 34 50.13 -3.99 -5.46
C ILE A 34 51.61 -3.59 -5.42
N GLU A 35 51.95 -2.33 -5.15
CA GLU A 35 53.34 -1.93 -4.90
C GLU A 35 53.87 -2.51 -3.57
N SER A 36 53.06 -2.49 -2.51
CA SER A 36 53.40 -3.14 -1.24
C SER A 36 53.64 -4.64 -1.40
N TYR A 37 52.79 -5.36 -2.14
CA TYR A 37 52.94 -6.80 -2.40
C TYR A 37 54.20 -7.15 -3.22
N LYS A 38 54.67 -6.23 -4.08
CA LYS A 38 55.95 -6.36 -4.80
C LYS A 38 57.16 -6.11 -3.90
N HIS A 39 56.98 -5.41 -2.77
CA HIS A 39 58.04 -5.15 -1.79
C HIS A 39 58.15 -6.26 -0.75
N ASP A 40 57.03 -6.62 -0.11
CA ASP A 40 56.93 -7.73 0.85
C ASP A 40 55.55 -8.42 0.73
N ARG A 41 55.57 -9.70 0.33
CA ARG A 41 54.37 -10.51 0.11
C ARG A 41 53.68 -10.91 1.42
N ASP A 42 54.44 -11.24 2.46
CA ASP A 42 53.92 -11.65 3.77
C ASP A 42 53.09 -10.50 4.37
N ILE A 43 53.66 -9.29 4.35
CA ILE A 43 53.06 -8.10 4.97
C ILE A 43 51.80 -7.68 4.20
N ALA A 44 51.87 -7.57 2.87
CA ALA A 44 50.73 -7.15 2.07
C ALA A 44 49.56 -8.16 2.11
N LEU A 45 49.83 -9.47 2.18
CA LEU A 45 48.79 -10.47 2.42
C LEU A 45 48.22 -10.41 3.83
N LEU A 46 49.04 -10.17 4.86
CA LEU A 46 48.56 -10.00 6.23
C LEU A 46 47.57 -8.82 6.34
N ASP A 47 47.83 -7.72 5.66
CA ASP A 47 46.92 -6.56 5.59
C ASP A 47 45.61 -6.90 4.83
N LEU A 48 45.69 -7.71 3.75
CA LEU A 48 44.52 -8.15 2.99
C LEU A 48 43.66 -9.17 3.77
N ILE A 49 44.29 -10.06 4.55
CA ILE A 49 43.62 -10.98 5.47
C ILE A 49 42.88 -10.18 6.54
N ASN A 50 43.56 -9.23 7.20
CA ASN A 50 42.95 -8.36 8.20
C ASN A 50 41.82 -7.50 7.63
N PHE A 51 41.94 -7.02 6.38
CA PHE A 51 40.87 -6.32 5.69
C PHE A 51 39.58 -7.14 5.60
N PHE A 52 39.63 -8.42 5.20
CA PHE A 52 38.43 -9.27 5.14
C PHE A 52 37.83 -9.56 6.52
N ILE A 53 38.67 -9.73 7.55
CA ILE A 53 38.24 -9.91 8.95
C ILE A 53 37.54 -8.64 9.47
N GLN A 54 38.15 -7.46 9.29
CA GLN A 54 37.60 -6.17 9.74
C GLN A 54 36.34 -5.75 8.95
N CYS A 55 36.27 -6.07 7.64
CA CYS A 55 35.05 -5.90 6.85
C CYS A 55 33.88 -6.75 7.37
N SER A 56 34.17 -7.82 8.12
CA SER A 56 33.15 -8.64 8.80
C SER A 56 32.73 -8.06 10.16
N GLY A 57 33.30 -6.94 10.61
CA GLY A 57 32.98 -6.29 11.90
C GLY A 57 33.85 -6.73 13.09
N CYS A 58 34.65 -7.79 12.94
CA CYS A 58 35.60 -8.26 13.94
C CYS A 58 36.66 -7.17 14.22
N LYS A 59 36.87 -6.83 15.50
CA LYS A 59 37.87 -5.84 15.93
C LYS A 59 39.27 -6.44 16.15
N GLY A 60 39.36 -7.76 16.32
CA GLY A 60 40.62 -8.48 16.47
C GLY A 60 41.54 -8.39 15.25
N VAL A 61 42.83 -8.68 15.45
CA VAL A 61 43.87 -8.56 14.42
C VAL A 61 44.64 -9.87 14.26
N VAL A 62 44.74 -10.38 13.02
CA VAL A 62 45.64 -11.48 12.67
C VAL A 62 47.07 -10.97 12.64
N THR A 63 47.99 -11.63 13.33
CA THR A 63 49.41 -11.22 13.39
C THR A 63 50.30 -12.05 12.45
N ALA A 64 51.50 -11.54 12.14
CA ALA A 64 52.47 -12.24 11.29
C ALA A 64 52.90 -13.61 11.86
N GLU A 65 52.88 -13.77 13.19
CA GLU A 65 53.14 -15.04 13.87
C GLU A 65 52.02 -16.05 13.60
N MET A 66 50.76 -15.60 13.68
CA MET A 66 49.59 -16.43 13.35
C MET A 66 49.60 -16.84 11.89
N PHE A 67 49.86 -15.91 10.97
CA PHE A 67 49.89 -16.17 9.53
C PHE A 67 50.96 -17.19 9.12
N ARG A 68 52.12 -17.23 9.81
CA ARG A 68 53.21 -18.17 9.52
C ARG A 68 53.05 -19.56 10.17
N HIS A 69 52.27 -19.67 11.24
CA HIS A 69 52.30 -20.86 12.11
C HIS A 69 50.93 -21.47 12.46
N MET A 70 49.82 -20.80 12.14
CA MET A 70 48.46 -21.30 12.34
C MET A 70 47.76 -21.60 11.00
N GLN A 71 46.88 -22.59 10.99
CA GLN A 71 46.00 -22.85 9.86
C GLN A 71 44.78 -21.92 9.85
N ASN A 72 44.17 -21.70 8.68
CA ASN A 72 43.01 -20.80 8.54
C ASN A 72 41.86 -21.14 9.51
N SER A 73 41.59 -22.42 9.79
CA SER A 73 40.59 -22.84 10.78
C SER A 73 40.92 -22.40 12.22
N GLU A 74 42.20 -22.39 12.59
CA GLU A 74 42.68 -21.95 13.90
C GLU A 74 42.67 -20.42 14.00
N ILE A 75 43.05 -19.73 12.92
CA ILE A 75 42.97 -18.27 12.79
C ILE A 75 41.51 -17.83 12.92
N ILE A 76 40.58 -18.44 12.17
CA ILE A 76 39.15 -18.08 12.21
C ILE A 76 38.54 -18.35 13.58
N ARG A 77 38.92 -19.44 14.27
CA ARG A 77 38.51 -19.64 15.67
C ARG A 77 39.05 -18.52 16.55
N LYS A 78 40.31 -18.12 16.39
CA LYS A 78 40.88 -17.02 17.17
C LYS A 78 40.22 -15.66 16.87
N MET A 79 39.86 -15.38 15.61
CA MET A 79 39.10 -14.18 15.25
C MET A 79 37.64 -14.21 15.71
N THR A 80 37.13 -15.39 16.09
CA THR A 80 35.83 -15.55 16.76
C THR A 80 35.95 -15.34 18.27
N GLU A 81 37.05 -15.79 18.89
CA GLU A 81 37.38 -15.50 20.31
C GLU A 81 37.66 -13.99 20.54
N GLU A 82 38.29 -13.32 19.57
CA GLU A 82 38.70 -11.90 19.61
C GLU A 82 37.80 -11.00 18.73
N PHE A 83 36.52 -11.34 18.58
CA PHE A 83 35.60 -10.57 17.72
C PHE A 83 35.26 -9.20 18.35
N ASP A 84 35.05 -9.17 19.67
CA ASP A 84 34.79 -7.99 20.52
C ASP A 84 33.57 -7.18 20.05
N GLU A 85 32.45 -7.82 19.73
CA GLU A 85 31.23 -7.16 19.29
C GLU A 85 30.47 -6.40 20.41
N ASP A 86 29.95 -5.21 20.08
CA ASP A 86 29.05 -4.45 20.95
C ASP A 86 27.56 -4.81 20.73
N SER A 87 27.24 -5.49 19.62
CA SER A 87 25.89 -5.95 19.21
C SER A 87 26.00 -7.02 18.12
N GLY A 88 24.88 -7.63 17.71
CA GLY A 88 24.85 -8.58 16.59
C GLY A 88 25.05 -7.97 15.18
N ASP A 89 25.23 -6.64 15.08
CA ASP A 89 25.40 -5.94 13.81
C ASP A 89 26.81 -6.04 13.22
N TYR A 90 26.89 -6.08 11.89
CA TYR A 90 28.14 -6.05 11.15
C TYR A 90 28.03 -5.20 9.88
N PRO A 91 29.15 -4.77 9.25
CA PRO A 91 29.16 -3.76 8.18
C PRO A 91 28.27 -3.97 6.95
N LEU A 92 27.72 -5.17 6.76
CA LEU A 92 26.79 -5.51 5.66
C LEU A 92 25.30 -5.46 6.04
N THR A 93 24.96 -5.56 7.33
CA THR A 93 23.57 -5.43 7.85
C THR A 93 23.23 -4.02 8.31
N MET A 94 24.23 -3.24 8.72
CA MET A 94 24.02 -1.88 9.24
C MET A 94 23.34 -0.96 8.22
N ALA A 95 22.26 -0.31 8.65
CA ALA A 95 21.46 0.56 7.80
C ALA A 95 22.11 1.93 7.52
N GLY A 96 21.73 2.55 6.40
CA GLY A 96 22.05 3.94 6.05
C GLY A 96 23.01 4.13 4.87
N PRO A 97 23.15 5.36 4.34
CA PRO A 97 23.88 5.62 3.10
C PRO A 97 25.38 5.28 3.16
N GLN A 98 26.02 5.48 4.32
CA GLN A 98 27.45 5.22 4.48
C GLN A 98 27.79 3.73 4.39
N TRP A 99 26.97 2.86 4.99
CA TRP A 99 27.17 1.41 4.94
C TRP A 99 26.77 0.83 3.58
N LYS A 100 25.73 1.37 2.92
CA LYS A 100 25.46 1.08 1.49
C LYS A 100 26.65 1.44 0.60
N LYS A 101 27.28 2.61 0.79
CA LYS A 101 28.51 2.99 0.08
C LYS A 101 29.66 2.03 0.39
N PHE A 102 29.88 1.67 1.66
CA PHE A 102 30.90 0.69 2.04
C PHE A 102 30.70 -0.66 1.33
N LYS A 103 29.46 -1.20 1.29
CA LYS A 103 29.15 -2.45 0.58
C LYS A 103 29.51 -2.37 -0.91
N SER A 104 29.23 -1.24 -1.57
CA SER A 104 29.67 -0.99 -2.95
C SER A 104 31.20 -0.93 -3.07
N SER A 105 31.87 -0.13 -2.24
CA SER A 105 33.33 0.06 -2.29
C SER A 105 34.11 -1.22 -1.94
N PHE A 106 33.59 -2.07 -1.05
CA PHE A 106 34.13 -3.41 -0.76
C PHE A 106 34.06 -4.34 -1.98
N CYS A 107 32.91 -4.38 -2.65
CA CYS A 107 32.72 -5.15 -3.89
C CYS A 107 33.62 -4.63 -5.03
N GLU A 108 33.78 -3.31 -5.13
CA GLU A 108 34.61 -2.66 -6.14
C GLU A 108 36.11 -2.95 -5.91
N PHE A 109 36.60 -2.83 -4.67
CA PHE A 109 37.99 -3.12 -4.30
C PHE A 109 38.43 -4.50 -4.79
N ILE A 110 37.69 -5.54 -4.44
CA ILE A 110 37.98 -6.94 -4.82
C ILE A 110 37.99 -7.08 -6.35
N GLY A 111 37.00 -6.49 -7.02
CA GLY A 111 36.90 -6.55 -8.48
C GLY A 111 38.00 -5.78 -9.22
N VAL A 112 38.53 -4.69 -8.64
CA VAL A 112 39.63 -3.92 -9.24
C VAL A 112 40.98 -4.60 -8.96
N LEU A 113 41.19 -5.12 -7.75
CA LEU A 113 42.38 -5.87 -7.34
C LEU A 113 42.72 -7.01 -8.32
N VAL A 114 41.76 -7.91 -8.54
CA VAL A 114 41.94 -9.07 -9.42
C VAL A 114 42.23 -8.64 -10.86
N ARG A 115 41.57 -7.59 -11.35
CA ARG A 115 41.78 -7.06 -12.71
C ARG A 115 43.15 -6.40 -12.87
N GLN A 116 43.67 -5.70 -11.85
CA GLN A 116 45.03 -5.13 -11.91
C GLN A 116 46.11 -6.23 -11.81
N CYS A 117 45.84 -7.32 -11.10
CA CYS A 117 46.74 -8.48 -11.01
C CYS A 117 46.75 -9.41 -12.24
N GLN A 118 45.77 -9.29 -13.16
CA GLN A 118 45.41 -10.31 -14.16
C GLN A 118 46.50 -10.75 -15.17
N TYR A 119 47.61 -10.00 -15.24
CA TYR A 119 48.71 -10.23 -16.19
C TYR A 119 50.03 -10.68 -15.53
N SER A 120 50.06 -10.85 -14.20
CA SER A 120 51.26 -11.31 -13.50
C SER A 120 50.96 -11.94 -12.13
N ILE A 121 50.64 -11.11 -11.12
CA ILE A 121 50.47 -11.53 -9.71
C ILE A 121 49.42 -12.62 -9.54
N ILE A 122 48.38 -12.65 -10.39
CA ILE A 122 47.31 -13.65 -10.31
C ILE A 122 47.80 -15.10 -10.56
N TYR A 123 48.96 -15.29 -11.21
CA TYR A 123 49.57 -16.59 -11.53
C TYR A 123 50.83 -16.87 -10.69
N ASP A 124 50.99 -16.25 -9.51
CA ASP A 124 52.21 -16.34 -8.71
C ASP A 124 52.25 -17.46 -7.66
N GLU A 125 51.29 -18.40 -7.75
CA GLU A 125 51.10 -19.58 -6.89
C GLU A 125 50.99 -19.25 -5.39
N TYR A 126 50.66 -18.00 -5.02
CA TYR A 126 50.67 -17.57 -3.63
C TYR A 126 49.55 -16.59 -3.24
N MET A 127 49.35 -15.52 -4.02
CA MET A 127 48.40 -14.45 -3.67
C MET A 127 46.95 -14.95 -3.64
N MET A 128 46.52 -15.60 -4.73
CA MET A 128 45.14 -16.04 -4.91
C MET A 128 44.79 -17.23 -4.01
N ASP A 129 45.68 -18.22 -3.88
CA ASP A 129 45.50 -19.39 -3.01
C ASP A 129 45.28 -18.98 -1.55
N THR A 130 46.07 -18.03 -1.05
CA THR A 130 45.92 -17.49 0.31
C THR A 130 44.53 -16.87 0.50
N VAL A 131 44.07 -16.06 -0.46
CA VAL A 131 42.76 -15.38 -0.40
C VAL A 131 41.61 -16.37 -0.54
N ILE A 132 41.65 -17.30 -1.50
CA ILE A 132 40.62 -18.30 -1.74
C ILE A 132 40.50 -19.26 -0.55
N SER A 133 41.63 -19.71 0.01
CA SER A 133 41.67 -20.57 1.20
C SER A 133 41.05 -19.87 2.43
N LEU A 134 41.39 -18.61 2.67
CA LEU A 134 40.79 -17.82 3.76
C LEU A 134 39.28 -17.64 3.56
N LEU A 135 38.87 -17.15 2.38
CA LEU A 135 37.45 -16.85 2.11
C LEU A 135 36.58 -18.11 2.15
N THR A 136 37.08 -19.24 1.64
CA THR A 136 36.41 -20.54 1.75
C THR A 136 36.24 -20.94 3.21
N GLY A 137 37.31 -20.90 4.02
CA GLY A 137 37.24 -21.20 5.45
C GLY A 137 36.27 -20.29 6.22
N LEU A 138 36.29 -18.98 5.95
CA LEU A 138 35.34 -18.02 6.54
C LEU A 138 33.90 -18.31 6.11
N SER A 139 33.69 -18.80 4.88
CA SER A 139 32.37 -19.13 4.34
C SER A 139 31.76 -20.42 4.91
N ASP A 140 32.53 -21.24 5.62
CA ASP A 140 32.01 -22.39 6.39
C ASP A 140 31.83 -22.07 7.88
N SER A 141 32.25 -20.88 8.33
CA SER A 141 32.09 -20.46 9.73
C SER A 141 30.61 -20.35 10.12
N GLN A 142 30.29 -20.82 11.33
CA GLN A 142 28.95 -20.65 11.90
C GLN A 142 28.61 -19.16 12.17
N VAL A 143 29.65 -18.34 12.44
CA VAL A 143 29.52 -16.88 12.65
C VAL A 143 28.96 -16.21 11.39
N ARG A 144 27.74 -15.68 11.50
CA ARG A 144 27.00 -15.07 10.37
C ARG A 144 27.78 -13.92 9.72
N ALA A 145 28.44 -13.11 10.53
CA ALA A 145 29.19 -11.93 10.09
C ALA A 145 30.35 -12.30 9.16
N PHE A 146 31.19 -13.27 9.56
CA PHE A 146 32.23 -13.84 8.70
C PHE A 146 31.63 -14.50 7.45
N ARG A 147 30.64 -15.38 7.62
CA ARG A 147 30.10 -16.17 6.50
C ARG A 147 29.41 -15.34 5.42
N HIS A 148 28.62 -14.32 5.79
CA HIS A 148 28.00 -13.40 4.83
C HIS A 148 29.10 -12.60 4.11
N THR A 149 30.04 -12.01 4.85
CA THR A 149 31.07 -11.14 4.27
C THR A 149 32.03 -11.89 3.35
N SER A 150 32.47 -13.08 3.75
CA SER A 150 33.36 -13.90 2.92
C SER A 150 32.64 -14.50 1.70
N THR A 151 31.35 -14.85 1.81
CA THR A 151 30.57 -15.27 0.64
C THR A 151 30.45 -14.11 -0.36
N LEU A 152 30.11 -12.90 0.09
CA LEU A 152 30.07 -11.73 -0.79
C LEU A 152 31.43 -11.47 -1.46
N ALA A 153 32.52 -11.54 -0.69
CA ALA A 153 33.87 -11.41 -1.22
C ALA A 153 34.20 -12.47 -2.26
N ALA A 154 33.93 -13.75 -1.96
CA ALA A 154 34.21 -14.88 -2.84
C ALA A 154 33.38 -14.84 -4.13
N MET A 155 32.10 -14.42 -4.08
CA MET A 155 31.31 -14.27 -5.30
C MET A 155 31.79 -13.11 -6.17
N LYS A 156 32.23 -11.98 -5.58
CA LYS A 156 32.84 -10.85 -6.33
C LYS A 156 34.22 -11.21 -6.89
N LEU A 157 35.00 -12.00 -6.17
CA LEU A 157 36.27 -12.60 -6.62
C LEU A 157 36.05 -13.51 -7.83
N MET A 158 35.05 -14.41 -7.76
CA MET A 158 34.63 -15.25 -8.88
C MET A 158 34.19 -14.41 -10.09
N THR A 159 33.35 -13.39 -9.90
CA THR A 159 32.94 -12.46 -10.98
C THR A 159 34.15 -11.79 -11.64
N ALA A 160 35.19 -11.44 -10.88
CA ALA A 160 36.41 -10.88 -11.46
C ALA A 160 37.25 -11.95 -12.21
N LEU A 161 37.33 -13.19 -11.72
CA LEU A 161 38.01 -14.29 -12.43
C LEU A 161 37.33 -14.66 -13.75
N VAL A 162 35.99 -14.66 -13.82
CA VAL A 162 35.23 -14.88 -15.07
C VAL A 162 35.59 -13.80 -16.12
N ASN A 163 35.82 -12.55 -15.69
CA ASN A 163 36.29 -11.47 -16.57
C ASN A 163 37.73 -11.74 -17.06
N VAL A 164 38.61 -12.34 -16.25
CA VAL A 164 39.98 -12.70 -16.68
C VAL A 164 39.93 -13.88 -17.67
N ALA A 165 39.12 -14.91 -17.41
CA ALA A 165 38.92 -16.04 -18.32
C ALA A 165 38.42 -15.58 -19.71
N LEU A 166 37.43 -14.67 -19.75
CA LEU A 166 36.96 -14.04 -20.98
C LEU A 166 38.09 -13.28 -21.71
N ASN A 167 38.90 -12.50 -20.99
CA ASN A 167 40.05 -11.79 -21.57
C ASN A 167 41.12 -12.75 -22.12
N LEU A 168 41.39 -13.87 -21.45
CA LEU A 168 42.31 -14.91 -21.91
C LEU A 168 41.78 -15.58 -23.19
N SER A 169 40.53 -16.02 -23.20
CA SER A 169 39.86 -16.61 -24.37
C SER A 169 39.94 -15.69 -25.61
N ILE A 170 39.60 -14.40 -25.46
CA ILE A 170 39.74 -13.39 -26.54
C ILE A 170 41.21 -13.25 -26.99
N ASN A 171 42.19 -13.29 -26.10
CA ASN A 171 43.62 -13.21 -26.43
C ASN A 171 44.11 -14.50 -27.13
N MET A 172 43.58 -15.67 -26.77
CA MET A 172 43.84 -16.96 -27.40
C MET A 172 43.31 -16.98 -28.83
N ASP A 173 42.06 -16.57 -29.06
CA ASP A 173 41.48 -16.45 -30.41
C ASP A 173 42.25 -15.47 -31.30
N ASN A 174 42.68 -14.33 -30.75
CA ASN A 174 43.51 -13.38 -31.47
C ASN A 174 44.90 -13.97 -31.79
N THR A 175 45.49 -14.75 -30.88
CA THR A 175 46.79 -15.42 -31.07
C THR A 175 46.68 -16.58 -32.07
N GLN A 176 45.59 -17.35 -32.04
CA GLN A 176 45.27 -18.43 -32.98
C GLN A 176 45.08 -17.88 -34.40
N ARG A 177 44.29 -16.81 -34.58
CA ARG A 177 44.13 -16.13 -35.88
C ARG A 177 45.45 -15.56 -36.41
N GLN A 178 46.34 -15.05 -35.54
CA GLN A 178 47.69 -14.63 -35.93
C GLN A 178 48.58 -15.81 -36.36
N TYR A 179 48.53 -16.93 -35.63
CA TYR A 179 49.24 -18.16 -35.96
C TYR A 179 48.80 -18.71 -37.32
N GLU A 180 47.50 -18.79 -37.56
CA GLU A 180 46.94 -19.21 -38.86
C GLU A 180 47.30 -18.27 -40.00
N ALA A 181 47.22 -16.96 -39.79
CA ALA A 181 47.62 -15.96 -40.79
C ALA A 181 49.11 -16.02 -41.15
N GLU A 182 49.99 -16.35 -40.21
CA GLU A 182 51.42 -16.57 -40.48
C GLU A 182 51.65 -17.95 -41.15
N ARG A 183 50.92 -18.99 -40.73
CA ARG A 183 51.00 -20.36 -41.27
C ARG A 183 50.56 -20.41 -42.73
N ASN A 184 49.50 -19.69 -43.08
CA ASN A 184 48.90 -19.70 -44.42
C ASN A 184 49.69 -18.87 -45.45
N LYS A 185 50.77 -18.19 -45.05
CA LYS A 185 51.71 -17.58 -46.01
C LYS A 185 52.42 -18.63 -46.86
N MET A 186 52.72 -18.25 -48.10
CA MET A 186 53.61 -19.01 -48.99
C MET A 186 54.95 -19.31 -48.30
N ILE A 187 55.51 -20.49 -48.56
CA ILE A 187 56.66 -21.05 -47.83
C ILE A 187 57.86 -20.09 -47.80
N GLY A 188 58.17 -19.40 -48.91
CA GLY A 188 59.24 -18.41 -48.98
C GLY A 188 58.96 -17.04 -48.34
N LYS A 189 57.81 -16.87 -47.67
CA LYS A 189 57.40 -15.65 -46.94
C LYS A 189 56.91 -15.94 -45.50
N ARG A 190 57.03 -17.19 -45.04
CA ARG A 190 56.60 -17.66 -43.72
C ARG A 190 57.75 -17.49 -42.71
N ALA A 191 57.53 -16.76 -41.64
CA ALA A 191 58.51 -16.67 -40.54
C ALA A 191 58.32 -17.84 -39.55
N ASN A 192 59.13 -18.89 -39.67
CA ASN A 192 59.00 -20.08 -38.81
C ASN A 192 59.26 -19.76 -37.33
N GLU A 193 60.27 -18.93 -37.00
CA GLU A 193 60.52 -18.44 -35.64
C GLU A 193 59.30 -17.72 -35.05
N ARG A 194 58.57 -16.95 -35.87
CA ARG A 194 57.33 -16.28 -35.43
C ARG A 194 56.19 -17.26 -35.21
N LEU A 195 56.11 -18.35 -35.98
CA LEU A 195 55.14 -19.42 -35.73
C LEU A 195 55.42 -20.16 -34.43
N GLU A 196 56.69 -20.42 -34.12
CA GLU A 196 57.12 -21.04 -32.87
C GLU A 196 56.82 -20.14 -31.67
N LEU A 197 57.14 -18.84 -31.74
CA LEU A 197 56.77 -17.85 -30.73
C LEU A 197 55.24 -17.72 -30.54
N LEU A 198 54.44 -17.77 -31.61
CA LEU A 198 52.98 -17.73 -31.52
C LEU A 198 52.40 -19.03 -30.94
N LEU A 199 53.00 -20.18 -31.23
CA LEU A 199 52.61 -21.47 -30.65
C LEU A 199 52.95 -21.52 -29.15
N GLN A 200 54.12 -21.05 -28.76
CA GLN A 200 54.57 -20.95 -27.37
C GLN A 200 53.68 -19.98 -26.57
N LYS A 201 53.42 -18.75 -27.09
CA LYS A 201 52.48 -17.81 -26.46
C LYS A 201 51.08 -18.41 -26.31
N ARG A 202 50.60 -19.20 -27.29
CA ARG A 202 49.30 -19.87 -27.20
C ARG A 202 49.29 -20.96 -26.11
N LYS A 203 50.42 -21.65 -25.89
CA LYS A 203 50.58 -22.61 -24.79
C LYS A 203 50.57 -21.90 -23.43
N GLU A 204 51.33 -20.81 -23.27
CA GLU A 204 51.32 -19.98 -22.06
C GLU A 204 49.92 -19.42 -21.73
N LEU A 205 49.16 -19.01 -22.74
CA LEU A 205 47.78 -18.56 -22.53
C LEU A 205 46.81 -19.70 -22.14
N GLN A 206 47.04 -20.93 -22.63
CA GLN A 206 46.27 -22.10 -22.19
C GLN A 206 46.61 -22.46 -20.73
N GLU A 207 47.90 -22.51 -20.38
CA GLU A 207 48.35 -22.79 -19.01
C GLU A 207 47.80 -21.75 -18.01
N ASN A 208 47.72 -20.48 -18.42
CA ASN A 208 47.03 -19.44 -17.65
C ASN A 208 45.50 -19.64 -17.60
N GLN A 209 44.84 -20.08 -18.68
CA GLN A 209 43.40 -20.35 -18.67
C GLN A 209 43.05 -21.49 -17.71
N ASP A 210 43.79 -22.61 -17.80
CA ASP A 210 43.61 -23.79 -16.96
C ASP A 210 43.71 -23.38 -15.47
N GLU A 211 44.60 -22.45 -15.11
CA GLU A 211 44.78 -21.98 -13.75
C GLU A 211 43.69 -20.98 -13.27
N ILE A 212 43.19 -20.09 -14.15
CA ILE A 212 41.97 -19.32 -13.82
C ILE A 212 40.79 -20.27 -13.62
N GLU A 213 40.68 -21.34 -14.42
CA GLU A 213 39.62 -22.35 -14.26
C GLU A 213 39.77 -23.18 -12.98
N ASN A 214 40.99 -23.48 -12.53
CA ASN A 214 41.25 -24.09 -11.21
C ASN A 214 40.73 -23.20 -10.07
N MET A 215 41.11 -21.92 -10.05
CA MET A 215 40.65 -20.96 -9.05
C MET A 215 39.12 -20.75 -9.07
N MET A 216 38.52 -20.66 -10.26
CA MET A 216 37.07 -20.58 -10.41
C MET A 216 36.37 -21.85 -9.88
N ASN A 217 36.91 -23.04 -10.19
CA ASN A 217 36.41 -24.30 -9.67
C ASN A 217 36.51 -24.38 -8.13
N ALA A 218 37.61 -23.89 -7.54
CA ALA A 218 37.81 -23.87 -6.10
C ALA A 218 36.75 -23.01 -5.39
N ILE A 219 36.50 -21.78 -5.87
CA ILE A 219 35.45 -20.92 -5.30
C ILE A 219 34.05 -21.51 -5.53
N PHE A 220 33.78 -22.07 -6.72
CA PHE A 220 32.48 -22.63 -7.04
C PHE A 220 32.14 -23.85 -6.17
N LYS A 221 33.08 -24.79 -6.04
CA LYS A 221 32.91 -26.03 -5.27
C LYS A 221 33.07 -25.82 -3.76
N GLY A 222 33.94 -24.91 -3.33
CA GLY A 222 34.17 -24.60 -1.91
C GLY A 222 33.12 -23.67 -1.31
N VAL A 223 32.65 -22.67 -2.07
CA VAL A 223 31.73 -21.63 -1.57
C VAL A 223 30.35 -21.71 -2.21
N PHE A 224 30.24 -21.53 -3.53
CA PHE A 224 28.93 -21.33 -4.18
C PHE A 224 27.96 -22.50 -3.92
N VAL A 225 28.37 -23.74 -4.18
CA VAL A 225 27.49 -24.94 -4.03
C VAL A 225 27.10 -25.24 -2.58
N HIS A 226 27.68 -24.55 -1.59
CA HIS A 226 27.27 -24.61 -0.19
C HIS A 226 26.44 -23.38 0.22
N ARG A 227 26.79 -22.18 -0.26
CA ARG A 227 26.19 -20.90 0.16
C ARG A 227 24.95 -20.46 -0.62
N TYR A 228 24.73 -20.94 -1.85
CA TYR A 228 23.45 -20.71 -2.56
C TYR A 228 22.23 -21.30 -1.80
N ARG A 229 22.49 -22.22 -0.86
CA ARG A 229 21.54 -22.89 0.03
C ARG A 229 21.84 -22.68 1.52
N ASP A 230 22.39 -21.51 1.88
CA ASP A 230 22.54 -21.09 3.28
C ASP A 230 21.16 -20.99 3.98
N ALA A 231 21.13 -21.07 5.31
CA ALA A 231 19.93 -20.75 6.08
C ALA A 231 19.54 -19.27 5.91
N ILE A 232 20.54 -18.38 5.81
CA ILE A 232 20.33 -16.93 5.68
C ILE A 232 20.01 -16.54 4.23
N ALA A 233 18.88 -15.87 4.03
CA ALA A 233 18.33 -15.57 2.70
C ALA A 233 19.18 -14.56 1.90
N GLU A 234 19.69 -13.50 2.53
CA GLU A 234 20.65 -12.56 1.92
C GLU A 234 21.86 -13.27 1.28
N ILE A 235 22.38 -14.33 1.93
CA ILE A 235 23.54 -15.09 1.45
C ILE A 235 23.15 -15.89 0.19
N ARG A 236 21.96 -16.51 0.18
CA ARG A 236 21.43 -17.19 -1.02
C ARG A 236 21.21 -16.20 -2.17
N ALA A 237 20.62 -15.04 -1.88
CA ALA A 237 20.37 -13.97 -2.85
C ALA A 237 21.67 -13.46 -3.51
N ILE A 238 22.74 -13.28 -2.72
CA ILE A 238 24.08 -12.89 -3.23
C ILE A 238 24.64 -13.94 -4.20
N CYS A 239 24.57 -15.23 -3.88
CA CYS A 239 25.01 -16.29 -4.79
C CYS A 239 24.21 -16.30 -6.10
N ILE A 240 22.89 -16.15 -6.03
CA ILE A 240 22.00 -16.15 -7.22
C ILE A 240 22.19 -14.91 -8.09
N GLU A 241 22.45 -13.75 -7.51
CA GLU A 241 22.76 -12.53 -8.25
C GLU A 241 24.06 -12.67 -9.06
N GLU A 242 25.13 -13.19 -8.45
CA GLU A 242 26.43 -13.29 -9.12
C GLU A 242 26.50 -14.41 -10.17
N ILE A 243 25.87 -15.58 -9.96
CA ILE A 243 25.78 -16.59 -11.04
C ILE A 243 24.99 -16.09 -12.26
N GLY A 244 23.97 -15.26 -12.04
CA GLY A 244 23.28 -14.54 -13.13
C GLY A 244 24.22 -13.62 -13.91
N ILE A 245 25.14 -12.94 -13.22
CA ILE A 245 26.16 -12.09 -13.84
C ILE A 245 27.20 -12.94 -14.61
N TRP A 246 27.65 -14.08 -14.10
CA TRP A 246 28.59 -14.96 -14.81
C TRP A 246 28.00 -15.47 -16.12
N MET A 247 26.76 -15.98 -16.08
CA MET A 247 26.04 -16.47 -17.27
C MET A 247 25.79 -15.37 -18.31
N LYS A 248 25.58 -14.11 -17.87
CA LYS A 248 25.41 -12.95 -18.76
C LYS A 248 26.73 -12.44 -19.34
N MET A 249 27.83 -12.52 -18.58
CA MET A 249 29.11 -11.94 -18.93
C MET A 249 29.97 -12.86 -19.80
N TYR A 250 29.93 -14.18 -19.57
CA TYR A 250 30.66 -15.16 -20.37
C TYR A 250 29.78 -16.37 -20.69
N SER A 251 28.77 -16.12 -21.51
CA SER A 251 27.70 -17.06 -21.89
C SER A 251 28.18 -18.33 -22.60
N ASP A 252 29.38 -18.37 -23.17
CA ASP A 252 29.88 -19.57 -23.83
C ASP A 252 30.49 -20.60 -22.87
N ALA A 253 30.97 -20.16 -21.70
CA ALA A 253 31.39 -21.03 -20.61
C ALA A 253 30.27 -21.28 -19.59
N PHE A 254 29.47 -20.26 -19.26
CA PHE A 254 28.53 -20.31 -18.12
C PHE A 254 27.05 -20.49 -18.48
N LEU A 255 26.57 -20.09 -19.67
CA LEU A 255 25.15 -20.22 -20.00
C LEU A 255 24.83 -21.65 -20.50
N ASN A 256 24.62 -22.56 -19.56
CA ASN A 256 24.21 -23.94 -19.77
C ASN A 256 23.52 -24.51 -18.51
N ASP A 257 22.85 -25.65 -18.67
CA ASP A 257 22.07 -26.35 -17.64
C ASP A 257 22.85 -26.62 -16.33
N SER A 258 24.18 -26.80 -16.41
CA SER A 258 24.99 -27.09 -15.23
C SER A 258 25.01 -25.91 -14.23
N TYR A 259 24.81 -24.69 -14.71
CA TYR A 259 24.67 -23.45 -13.93
C TYR A 259 23.21 -23.00 -13.80
N LEU A 260 22.43 -23.04 -14.89
CA LEU A 260 21.02 -22.59 -14.91
C LEU A 260 20.15 -23.36 -13.89
N LYS A 261 20.42 -24.65 -13.64
CA LYS A 261 19.68 -25.46 -12.66
C LYS A 261 19.61 -24.84 -11.27
N TYR A 262 20.66 -24.12 -10.82
CA TYR A 262 20.67 -23.49 -9.51
C TYR A 262 19.65 -22.34 -9.43
N VAL A 263 19.46 -21.58 -10.50
CA VAL A 263 18.40 -20.56 -10.60
C VAL A 263 17.03 -21.24 -10.69
N GLY A 264 16.90 -22.30 -11.50
CA GLY A 264 15.67 -23.09 -11.64
C GLY A 264 15.14 -23.65 -10.32
N TRP A 265 16.01 -24.27 -9.52
CA TRP A 265 15.66 -24.74 -8.17
C TRP A 265 15.30 -23.56 -7.26
N THR A 266 16.10 -22.49 -7.28
CA THR A 266 15.98 -21.40 -6.30
C THR A 266 14.79 -20.44 -6.56
N MET A 267 14.13 -20.52 -7.71
CA MET A 267 12.78 -19.94 -7.92
C MET A 267 11.70 -20.53 -6.98
N HIS A 268 11.99 -21.61 -6.25
CA HIS A 268 11.11 -22.24 -5.26
C HIS A 268 11.43 -21.85 -3.81
N ASP A 269 12.36 -20.89 -3.60
CA ASP A 269 12.75 -20.40 -2.28
C ASP A 269 11.56 -19.79 -1.52
N LYS A 270 11.59 -19.89 -0.18
CA LYS A 270 10.53 -19.36 0.68
C LYS A 270 10.58 -17.84 0.85
N GLN A 271 11.73 -17.20 0.65
CA GLN A 271 11.90 -15.75 0.79
C GLN A 271 11.91 -15.05 -0.59
N GLY A 272 11.09 -14.01 -0.76
CA GLY A 272 10.93 -13.37 -2.07
C GLY A 272 12.12 -12.56 -2.53
N GLU A 273 12.98 -12.05 -1.63
CA GLU A 273 14.26 -11.43 -2.04
C GLU A 273 15.11 -12.39 -2.88
N VAL A 274 15.08 -13.69 -2.56
CA VAL A 274 15.83 -14.74 -3.28
C VAL A 274 15.15 -15.04 -4.62
N ARG A 275 13.82 -15.20 -4.62
CA ARG A 275 13.01 -15.39 -5.84
C ARG A 275 13.16 -14.21 -6.82
N LEU A 276 13.23 -12.99 -6.30
CA LEU A 276 13.44 -11.76 -7.05
C LEU A 276 14.79 -11.78 -7.78
N LYS A 277 15.88 -12.18 -7.11
CA LYS A 277 17.19 -12.34 -7.77
C LYS A 277 17.16 -13.39 -8.87
N CYS A 278 16.45 -14.51 -8.71
CA CYS A 278 16.30 -15.50 -9.77
C CYS A 278 15.66 -14.89 -11.03
N LEU A 279 14.57 -14.15 -10.88
CA LEU A 279 13.87 -13.52 -12.00
C LEU A 279 14.72 -12.43 -12.65
N THR A 280 15.37 -11.56 -11.87
CA THR A 280 16.25 -10.51 -12.39
C THR A 280 17.46 -11.08 -13.14
N ALA A 281 18.02 -12.21 -12.67
CA ALA A 281 19.08 -12.94 -13.39
C ALA A 281 18.59 -13.43 -14.76
N LEU A 282 17.42 -14.08 -14.83
CA LEU A 282 16.84 -14.58 -16.08
C LEU A 282 16.47 -13.45 -17.07
N GLN A 283 15.86 -12.36 -16.58
CA GLN A 283 15.63 -11.14 -17.38
C GLN A 283 16.95 -10.60 -17.96
N GLY A 284 18.02 -10.64 -17.15
CA GLY A 284 19.36 -10.21 -17.55
C GLY A 284 19.90 -10.98 -18.76
N LEU A 285 19.55 -12.25 -18.91
CA LEU A 285 19.92 -13.10 -20.05
C LEU A 285 19.01 -12.84 -21.26
N TYR A 286 17.68 -12.88 -21.05
CA TYR A 286 16.67 -12.68 -22.10
C TYR A 286 16.72 -11.31 -22.80
N TYR A 287 17.25 -10.28 -22.15
CA TYR A 287 17.47 -8.98 -22.78
C TYR A 287 18.52 -9.04 -23.91
N ASN A 288 19.45 -10.01 -23.88
CA ASN A 288 20.34 -10.27 -25.01
C ASN A 288 19.75 -11.35 -25.92
N LYS A 289 19.16 -10.94 -27.05
CA LYS A 289 18.48 -11.84 -27.98
C LYS A 289 19.36 -12.95 -28.56
N GLU A 290 20.68 -12.75 -28.60
CA GLU A 290 21.65 -13.74 -29.07
C GLU A 290 21.74 -14.99 -28.16
N LEU A 291 21.27 -14.88 -26.91
CA LEU A 291 21.32 -15.95 -25.91
C LEU A 291 20.06 -16.84 -25.86
N ASN A 292 18.99 -16.42 -26.53
CA ASN A 292 17.65 -17.00 -26.33
C ASN A 292 17.57 -18.50 -26.64
N SER A 293 18.26 -18.98 -27.68
CA SER A 293 18.25 -20.41 -28.05
C SER A 293 18.93 -21.32 -27.01
N LYS A 294 19.85 -20.77 -26.19
CA LYS A 294 20.42 -21.49 -25.03
C LYS A 294 19.46 -21.55 -23.82
N LEU A 295 18.34 -20.82 -23.86
CA LEU A 295 17.35 -20.75 -22.77
C LEU A 295 16.08 -21.56 -23.02
N GLU A 296 15.81 -22.00 -24.25
CA GLU A 296 14.56 -22.68 -24.64
C GLU A 296 14.28 -23.94 -23.81
N LEU A 297 15.28 -24.80 -23.58
CA LEU A 297 15.15 -26.02 -22.76
C LEU A 297 14.93 -25.71 -21.27
N PHE A 298 15.59 -24.68 -20.75
CA PHE A 298 15.39 -24.23 -19.36
C PHE A 298 13.98 -23.66 -19.18
N THR A 299 13.57 -22.75 -20.07
CA THR A 299 12.30 -22.05 -19.93
C THR A 299 11.13 -22.99 -20.19
N SER A 300 11.17 -23.86 -21.20
CA SER A 300 10.12 -24.89 -21.37
C SER A 300 9.97 -25.80 -20.14
N ARG A 301 11.06 -26.10 -19.43
CA ARG A 301 11.03 -26.87 -18.17
C ARG A 301 10.51 -26.09 -16.95
N PHE A 302 10.69 -24.76 -16.90
CA PHE A 302 10.34 -23.94 -15.74
C PHE A 302 9.20 -22.92 -15.99
N LYS A 303 8.60 -22.91 -17.19
CA LYS A 303 7.54 -21.98 -17.63
C LYS A 303 6.38 -21.95 -16.63
N ASP A 304 5.84 -23.10 -16.26
CA ASP A 304 4.71 -23.19 -15.31
C ASP A 304 5.05 -22.56 -13.95
N ARG A 305 6.31 -22.70 -13.49
CA ARG A 305 6.76 -22.04 -12.24
C ARG A 305 6.82 -20.53 -12.43
N ILE A 306 7.35 -20.03 -13.54
CA ILE A 306 7.42 -18.58 -13.81
C ILE A 306 6.00 -17.99 -13.92
N VAL A 307 5.07 -18.68 -14.59
CA VAL A 307 3.65 -18.29 -14.66
C VAL A 307 3.02 -18.30 -13.26
N SER A 308 3.24 -19.33 -12.44
CA SER A 308 2.75 -19.33 -11.04
C SER A 308 3.34 -18.22 -10.15
N MET A 309 4.43 -17.56 -10.58
CA MET A 309 5.04 -16.44 -9.85
C MET A 309 4.41 -15.08 -10.21
N THR A 310 3.51 -14.99 -11.17
CA THR A 310 2.73 -13.76 -11.40
C THR A 310 1.71 -13.52 -10.28
N LEU A 311 1.37 -14.58 -9.53
CA LEU A 311 0.58 -14.57 -8.29
C LEU A 311 1.45 -14.86 -7.05
N ASP A 312 2.72 -14.45 -7.07
CA ASP A 312 3.60 -14.60 -5.90
C ASP A 312 3.10 -13.80 -4.69
N LYS A 313 3.41 -14.27 -3.47
CA LYS A 313 2.99 -13.62 -2.23
C LYS A 313 3.58 -12.22 -2.05
N GLU A 314 4.70 -11.92 -2.70
CA GLU A 314 5.39 -10.63 -2.63
C GLU A 314 5.29 -9.92 -3.99
N TYR A 315 4.63 -8.76 -4.05
CA TYR A 315 4.26 -8.12 -5.31
C TYR A 315 5.46 -7.76 -6.21
N ASP A 316 6.62 -7.41 -5.65
CA ASP A 316 7.83 -7.14 -6.44
C ASP A 316 8.28 -8.39 -7.23
N VAL A 317 8.11 -9.58 -6.68
CA VAL A 317 8.40 -10.86 -7.37
C VAL A 317 7.42 -11.06 -8.52
N ALA A 318 6.12 -10.80 -8.29
CA ALA A 318 5.08 -10.86 -9.32
C ALA A 318 5.33 -9.91 -10.50
N VAL A 319 5.73 -8.66 -10.22
CA VAL A 319 6.12 -7.68 -11.25
C VAL A 319 7.28 -8.19 -12.10
N GLN A 320 8.30 -8.81 -11.49
CA GLN A 320 9.42 -9.35 -12.26
C GLN A 320 9.08 -10.64 -13.02
N ALA A 321 8.12 -11.44 -12.54
CA ALA A 321 7.65 -12.64 -13.23
C ALA A 321 6.91 -12.25 -14.52
N ILE A 322 5.99 -11.30 -14.45
CA ILE A 322 5.26 -10.79 -15.63
C ILE A 322 6.24 -10.14 -16.63
N LYS A 323 7.20 -9.33 -16.14
CA LYS A 323 8.24 -8.74 -17.00
C LYS A 323 9.17 -9.77 -17.64
N LEU A 324 9.45 -10.87 -16.95
CA LEU A 324 10.19 -12.00 -17.55
C LEU A 324 9.37 -12.68 -18.65
N LEU A 325 8.09 -12.99 -18.39
CA LEU A 325 7.18 -13.55 -19.41
C LEU A 325 7.03 -12.62 -20.63
N THR A 326 7.07 -11.31 -20.41
CA THR A 326 7.06 -10.29 -21.47
C THR A 326 8.32 -10.37 -22.35
N LEU A 327 9.49 -10.68 -21.77
CA LEU A 327 10.72 -10.92 -22.54
C LEU A 327 10.73 -12.30 -23.22
N VAL A 328 10.17 -13.34 -22.56
CA VAL A 328 9.97 -14.67 -23.16
C VAL A 328 9.11 -14.56 -24.42
N LEU A 329 7.97 -13.85 -24.34
CA LEU A 329 7.10 -13.56 -25.50
C LEU A 329 7.85 -12.85 -26.64
N GLN A 330 8.75 -11.92 -26.33
CA GLN A 330 9.60 -11.22 -27.32
C GLN A 330 10.78 -12.07 -27.86
N SER A 331 11.00 -13.26 -27.30
CA SER A 331 12.03 -14.22 -27.72
C SER A 331 11.47 -15.35 -28.58
N SER A 332 10.34 -15.93 -28.18
CA SER A 332 9.57 -16.92 -28.93
C SER A 332 8.13 -16.90 -28.43
N GLU A 333 7.19 -16.66 -29.34
CA GLU A 333 5.76 -16.62 -29.01
C GLU A 333 5.16 -18.02 -28.79
N GLU A 334 5.84 -19.07 -29.25
CA GLU A 334 5.37 -20.47 -29.20
C GLU A 334 5.55 -21.13 -27.81
N VAL A 335 6.32 -20.50 -26.91
CA VAL A 335 6.64 -21.02 -25.57
C VAL A 335 5.49 -20.80 -24.57
N LEU A 336 4.61 -19.83 -24.81
CA LEU A 336 3.49 -19.51 -23.93
C LEU A 336 2.18 -20.00 -24.57
N THR A 337 1.42 -20.81 -23.84
CA THR A 337 0.08 -21.25 -24.28
C THR A 337 -0.95 -20.13 -24.12
N ALA A 338 -2.16 -20.34 -24.65
CA ALA A 338 -3.28 -19.43 -24.41
C ALA A 338 -3.61 -19.30 -22.91
N GLU A 339 -3.61 -20.42 -22.17
CA GLU A 339 -3.86 -20.44 -20.73
C GLU A 339 -2.77 -19.69 -19.93
N ASP A 340 -1.50 -19.79 -20.34
CA ASP A 340 -0.43 -18.99 -19.73
C ASP A 340 -0.62 -17.48 -19.95
N CYS A 341 -1.13 -17.09 -21.13
CA CYS A 341 -1.41 -15.69 -21.45
C CYS A 341 -2.62 -15.17 -20.66
N GLU A 342 -3.69 -15.95 -20.57
CA GLU A 342 -4.94 -15.57 -19.90
C GLU A 342 -4.73 -15.34 -18.40
N ASN A 343 -3.95 -16.21 -17.75
CA ASN A 343 -3.51 -16.04 -16.36
C ASN A 343 -2.67 -14.77 -16.12
N VAL A 344 -2.06 -14.18 -17.16
CA VAL A 344 -1.41 -12.87 -17.08
C VAL A 344 -2.40 -11.74 -17.39
N TYR A 345 -3.31 -11.93 -18.34
CA TYR A 345 -4.32 -10.95 -18.73
C TYR A 345 -5.23 -10.55 -17.57
N HIS A 346 -5.73 -11.50 -16.78
CA HIS A 346 -6.54 -11.24 -15.58
C HIS A 346 -5.88 -10.23 -14.61
N LEU A 347 -4.55 -10.15 -14.60
CA LEU A 347 -3.81 -9.30 -13.66
C LEU A 347 -3.88 -7.81 -13.96
N VAL A 348 -4.41 -7.37 -15.12
CA VAL A 348 -4.73 -5.95 -15.35
C VAL A 348 -5.79 -5.43 -14.37
N TYR A 349 -6.62 -6.31 -13.80
CA TYR A 349 -7.61 -5.96 -12.79
C TYR A 349 -7.04 -6.01 -11.35
N SER A 350 -5.86 -6.59 -11.14
CA SER A 350 -5.22 -6.72 -9.81
C SER A 350 -4.96 -5.37 -9.15
N ALA A 351 -5.50 -5.13 -7.95
CA ALA A 351 -5.46 -3.83 -7.25
C ALA A 351 -4.07 -3.16 -7.22
N HIS A 352 -2.99 -3.92 -7.03
CA HIS A 352 -1.63 -3.39 -6.95
C HIS A 352 -1.13 -2.88 -8.33
N ARG A 353 -1.19 -1.55 -8.57
CA ARG A 353 -0.85 -0.92 -9.88
C ARG A 353 0.45 -1.41 -10.54
N PRO A 354 1.59 -1.60 -9.84
CA PRO A 354 2.81 -2.12 -10.46
C PRO A 354 2.66 -3.50 -11.13
N VAL A 355 1.81 -4.38 -10.61
CA VAL A 355 1.51 -5.70 -11.19
C VAL A 355 0.66 -5.53 -12.44
N ALA A 356 -0.41 -4.77 -12.34
CA ALA A 356 -1.37 -4.59 -13.42
C ALA A 356 -0.79 -3.83 -14.63
N VAL A 357 0.06 -2.83 -14.41
CA VAL A 357 0.77 -2.14 -15.52
C VAL A 357 1.81 -3.05 -16.18
N ALA A 358 2.43 -3.98 -15.44
CA ALA A 358 3.29 -5.00 -16.06
C ALA A 358 2.46 -5.99 -16.92
N ALA A 359 1.25 -6.36 -16.46
CA ALA A 359 0.31 -7.16 -17.23
C ALA A 359 -0.23 -6.40 -18.46
N GLY A 360 -0.46 -5.09 -18.35
CA GLY A 360 -0.79 -4.22 -19.48
C GLY A 360 0.32 -4.14 -20.52
N GLU A 361 1.59 -4.07 -20.09
CA GLU A 361 2.74 -4.14 -21.02
C GLU A 361 2.81 -5.49 -21.76
N PHE A 362 2.49 -6.60 -21.08
CA PHE A 362 2.38 -7.93 -21.68
C PHE A 362 1.22 -8.02 -22.69
N LEU A 363 0.01 -7.64 -22.27
CA LEU A 363 -1.21 -7.61 -23.07
C LEU A 363 -1.03 -6.76 -24.34
N TYR A 364 -0.48 -5.54 -24.19
CA TYR A 364 -0.18 -4.64 -25.30
C TYR A 364 0.76 -5.29 -26.33
N LYS A 365 1.83 -5.94 -25.88
CA LYS A 365 2.77 -6.64 -26.77
C LYS A 365 2.17 -7.91 -27.41
N LYS A 366 1.26 -8.60 -26.72
CA LYS A 366 0.67 -9.86 -27.19
C LYS A 366 -0.42 -9.65 -28.23
N LEU A 367 -1.25 -8.61 -28.09
CA LEU A 367 -2.44 -8.37 -28.93
C LEU A 367 -2.41 -7.07 -29.74
N PHE A 368 -1.69 -6.03 -29.32
CA PHE A 368 -1.83 -4.67 -29.89
C PHE A 368 -0.61 -4.17 -30.68
N SER A 369 0.59 -4.73 -30.48
CA SER A 369 1.80 -4.29 -31.20
C SER A 369 2.03 -4.97 -32.57
N ARG A 370 1.15 -5.88 -33.00
CA ARG A 370 1.19 -6.47 -34.35
C ARG A 370 0.44 -5.55 -35.32
N ARG A 371 1.16 -4.69 -36.04
CA ARG A 371 0.64 -4.01 -37.25
C ARG A 371 0.86 -4.90 -38.46
N ASP A 372 -0.14 -5.03 -39.32
CA ASP A 372 0.04 -5.73 -40.59
C ASP A 372 0.91 -4.89 -41.55
N PRO A 373 1.93 -5.48 -42.20
CA PRO A 373 2.81 -4.75 -43.12
C PRO A 373 2.11 -4.09 -44.32
N GLU A 374 0.85 -4.42 -44.58
CA GLU A 374 0.05 -3.84 -45.67
C GLU A 374 -0.52 -2.45 -45.33
N GLU A 375 -0.63 -2.08 -44.04
CA GLU A 375 -1.24 -0.80 -43.64
C GLU A 375 -0.34 0.43 -43.82
N ASP A 376 0.98 0.29 -43.69
CA ASP A 376 1.96 1.40 -43.79
C ASP A 376 1.96 2.10 -45.18
N GLY A 377 1.33 1.48 -46.19
CA GLY A 377 1.13 2.08 -47.52
C GLY A 377 -0.09 3.00 -47.66
N MET A 378 -1.00 3.05 -46.68
CA MET A 378 -2.25 3.80 -46.82
C MET A 378 -2.16 5.29 -46.44
N MET A 379 -2.86 6.10 -47.23
CA MET A 379 -3.01 7.55 -47.06
C MET A 379 -3.66 7.87 -45.69
N LYS A 380 -3.20 8.93 -45.00
CA LYS A 380 -3.61 9.29 -43.62
C LYS A 380 -5.12 9.53 -43.48
N ARG A 381 -5.85 8.44 -43.19
CA ARG A 381 -7.27 8.41 -42.81
C ARG A 381 -7.43 8.75 -41.32
N ARG A 382 -8.66 9.05 -40.92
CA ARG A 382 -9.06 9.41 -39.54
C ARG A 382 -10.41 8.77 -39.19
N GLY A 383 -10.86 8.95 -37.94
CA GLY A 383 -12.15 8.45 -37.47
C GLY A 383 -12.23 6.93 -37.59
N ARG A 384 -13.35 6.42 -38.12
CA ARG A 384 -13.60 4.98 -38.33
C ARG A 384 -12.59 4.32 -39.28
N GLN A 385 -11.89 5.11 -40.10
CA GLN A 385 -10.87 4.66 -41.05
C GLN A 385 -9.42 4.84 -40.55
N GLY A 386 -9.21 5.30 -39.30
CA GLY A 386 -7.87 5.45 -38.72
C GLY A 386 -7.20 4.11 -38.38
N PRO A 387 -5.85 4.04 -38.32
CA PRO A 387 -5.12 2.81 -38.02
C PRO A 387 -5.39 2.25 -36.61
N ASN A 388 -5.89 3.09 -35.70
CA ASN A 388 -6.27 2.69 -34.36
C ASN A 388 -7.64 1.99 -34.30
N ALA A 389 -8.48 2.07 -35.35
CA ALA A 389 -9.88 1.63 -35.28
C ALA A 389 -10.03 0.13 -34.96
N ASN A 390 -9.17 -0.72 -35.54
CA ASN A 390 -9.17 -2.15 -35.23
C ASN A 390 -8.65 -2.42 -33.81
N LEU A 391 -7.62 -1.69 -33.37
CA LEU A 391 -7.06 -1.80 -32.01
C LEU A 391 -8.07 -1.37 -30.93
N VAL A 392 -8.90 -0.35 -31.20
CA VAL A 392 -10.02 0.04 -30.34
C VAL A 392 -11.03 -1.10 -30.24
N LYS A 393 -11.40 -1.75 -31.37
CA LYS A 393 -12.26 -2.93 -31.34
C LYS A 393 -11.64 -4.09 -30.54
N THR A 394 -10.34 -4.37 -30.71
CA THR A 394 -9.63 -5.40 -29.92
C THR A 394 -9.68 -5.12 -28.42
N LEU A 395 -9.55 -3.86 -27.99
CA LEU A 395 -9.69 -3.49 -26.58
C LEU A 395 -11.13 -3.68 -26.06
N VAL A 396 -12.14 -3.39 -26.88
CA VAL A 396 -13.55 -3.65 -26.56
C VAL A 396 -13.83 -5.16 -26.45
N PHE A 397 -13.32 -5.98 -27.38
CA PHE A 397 -13.46 -7.44 -27.30
C PHE A 397 -12.83 -8.01 -26.03
N PHE A 398 -11.59 -7.61 -25.71
CA PHE A 398 -10.91 -8.01 -24.48
C PHE A 398 -11.66 -7.54 -23.22
N PHE A 399 -12.22 -6.34 -23.24
CA PHE A 399 -12.97 -5.83 -22.10
C PHE A 399 -14.29 -6.59 -21.87
N LEU A 400 -14.98 -7.06 -22.92
CA LEU A 400 -16.26 -7.77 -22.81
C LEU A 400 -16.19 -9.14 -22.12
N GLU A 401 -14.98 -9.62 -21.83
CA GLU A 401 -14.67 -10.82 -21.05
C GLU A 401 -14.43 -10.48 -19.55
N SER A 402 -14.65 -9.21 -19.16
CA SER A 402 -14.54 -8.69 -17.78
C SER A 402 -15.52 -7.51 -17.53
N GLU A 403 -15.39 -6.83 -16.37
CA GLU A 403 -16.43 -5.93 -15.83
C GLU A 403 -15.93 -4.58 -15.28
N HIS A 404 -14.63 -4.25 -15.38
CA HIS A 404 -14.07 -2.99 -14.84
C HIS A 404 -13.18 -2.21 -15.81
N ALA A 405 -13.74 -1.42 -16.74
CA ALA A 405 -12.92 -0.69 -17.74
C ALA A 405 -11.96 0.33 -17.08
N ALA A 406 -12.33 0.90 -15.93
CA ALA A 406 -11.49 1.86 -15.21
C ALA A 406 -10.09 1.31 -14.84
N TYR A 407 -10.03 0.04 -14.42
CA TYR A 407 -8.77 -0.61 -14.05
C TYR A 407 -7.98 -1.13 -15.26
N LEU A 408 -8.68 -1.56 -16.32
CA LEU A 408 -8.07 -1.89 -17.61
C LEU A 408 -7.38 -0.67 -18.23
N VAL A 409 -8.07 0.47 -18.26
CA VAL A 409 -7.56 1.73 -18.83
C VAL A 409 -6.33 2.22 -18.06
N ASP A 410 -6.33 2.21 -16.72
CA ASP A 410 -5.15 2.61 -15.94
C ASP A 410 -3.93 1.69 -16.17
N SER A 411 -4.18 0.38 -16.28
CA SER A 411 -3.13 -0.62 -16.51
C SER A 411 -2.49 -0.49 -17.89
N MET A 412 -3.27 -0.06 -18.88
CA MET A 412 -2.81 0.23 -20.24
C MET A 412 -2.33 1.68 -20.42
N TRP A 413 -2.53 2.56 -19.43
CA TRP A 413 -2.28 4.00 -19.55
C TRP A 413 -0.82 4.32 -19.90
N ASP A 414 0.11 3.64 -19.21
CA ASP A 414 1.54 3.92 -19.31
C ASP A 414 2.17 3.38 -20.62
N CYS A 415 1.53 2.42 -21.30
CA CYS A 415 2.04 1.78 -22.52
C CYS A 415 1.23 2.10 -23.80
N ALA A 416 -0.08 2.37 -23.68
CA ALA A 416 -1.00 2.53 -24.80
C ALA A 416 -1.68 3.92 -24.88
N THR A 417 -1.14 4.95 -24.21
CA THR A 417 -1.75 6.30 -24.15
C THR A 417 -2.07 6.92 -25.52
N GLU A 418 -1.40 6.54 -26.62
CA GLU A 418 -1.70 7.05 -27.97
C GLU A 418 -3.01 6.47 -28.53
N LEU A 419 -3.31 5.21 -28.22
CA LEU A 419 -4.58 4.53 -28.56
C LEU A 419 -5.71 5.04 -27.65
N LEU A 420 -5.45 5.08 -26.34
CA LEU A 420 -6.44 5.46 -25.33
C LEU A 420 -6.89 6.93 -25.41
N LYS A 421 -6.15 7.80 -26.11
CA LYS A 421 -6.52 9.21 -26.35
C LYS A 421 -7.01 9.48 -27.77
N ASP A 422 -7.27 8.45 -28.58
CA ASP A 422 -7.87 8.59 -29.90
C ASP A 422 -9.41 8.67 -29.84
N TRP A 423 -9.90 9.68 -29.12
CA TRP A 423 -11.33 9.97 -28.98
C TRP A 423 -12.00 10.32 -30.32
N GLU A 424 -11.24 10.82 -31.32
CA GLU A 424 -11.75 11.05 -32.68
C GLU A 424 -12.13 9.69 -33.32
N CYS A 425 -11.29 8.66 -33.18
CA CYS A 425 -11.58 7.31 -33.64
C CYS A 425 -12.74 6.65 -32.86
N MET A 426 -12.73 6.69 -31.52
CA MET A 426 -13.80 6.10 -30.69
C MET A 426 -15.17 6.73 -31.00
N ASN A 427 -15.23 8.06 -31.12
CA ASN A 427 -16.45 8.77 -31.46
C ASN A 427 -16.99 8.41 -32.86
N SER A 428 -16.11 8.33 -33.87
CA SER A 428 -16.50 7.91 -35.22
C SER A 428 -17.01 6.47 -35.26
N LEU A 429 -16.44 5.55 -34.48
CA LEU A 429 -16.91 4.15 -34.39
C LEU A 429 -18.36 4.05 -33.86
N LEU A 430 -18.75 4.95 -32.96
CA LEU A 430 -20.10 5.04 -32.37
C LEU A 430 -21.11 5.78 -33.27
N LEU A 431 -20.68 6.72 -34.12
CA LEU A 431 -21.58 7.60 -34.90
C LEU A 431 -21.63 7.32 -36.41
N GLU A 432 -20.55 6.88 -37.05
CA GLU A 432 -20.48 6.68 -38.50
C GLU A 432 -20.97 5.28 -38.88
N GLU A 433 -21.70 5.15 -40.00
CA GLU A 433 -22.13 3.84 -40.51
C GLU A 433 -20.94 2.94 -40.90
N PRO A 434 -21.06 1.60 -40.75
CA PRO A 434 -20.03 0.67 -41.20
C PRO A 434 -19.75 0.77 -42.70
N LEU A 435 -18.50 0.56 -43.08
CA LEU A 435 -18.11 0.54 -44.50
C LEU A 435 -18.61 -0.76 -45.18
N SER A 436 -18.71 -0.73 -46.50
CA SER A 436 -19.17 -1.90 -47.29
C SER A 436 -18.21 -3.09 -47.11
N GLY A 437 -18.64 -4.09 -46.34
CA GLY A 437 -17.84 -5.26 -45.94
C GLY A 437 -17.28 -5.22 -44.52
N GLU A 438 -17.58 -4.17 -43.74
CA GLU A 438 -17.23 -4.05 -42.33
C GLU A 438 -18.41 -4.46 -41.44
N GLU A 439 -18.15 -5.25 -40.39
CA GLU A 439 -19.19 -5.57 -39.40
C GLU A 439 -19.48 -4.38 -38.47
N ALA A 440 -20.76 -4.17 -38.18
CA ALA A 440 -21.24 -3.21 -37.21
C ALA A 440 -20.82 -3.60 -35.79
N LEU A 441 -20.71 -2.61 -34.89
CA LEU A 441 -20.62 -2.92 -33.46
C LEU A 441 -21.96 -3.50 -32.99
N THR A 442 -21.91 -4.49 -32.11
CA THR A 442 -23.10 -4.96 -31.37
C THR A 442 -23.43 -4.00 -30.23
N ASP A 443 -24.67 -3.98 -29.79
CA ASP A 443 -25.10 -3.06 -28.72
C ASP A 443 -24.26 -3.17 -27.43
N ARG A 444 -23.86 -4.39 -27.03
CA ARG A 444 -22.94 -4.62 -25.89
C ARG A 444 -21.52 -4.08 -26.17
N GLN A 445 -21.04 -4.13 -27.41
CA GLN A 445 -19.77 -3.48 -27.82
C GLN A 445 -19.89 -1.95 -27.83
N GLU A 446 -21.07 -1.39 -28.10
CA GLU A 446 -21.30 0.05 -27.99
C GLU A 446 -21.33 0.52 -26.52
N SER A 447 -21.95 -0.23 -25.60
CA SER A 447 -21.83 0.00 -24.14
C SER A 447 -20.36 -0.01 -23.70
N ALA A 448 -19.65 -1.11 -23.99
CA ALA A 448 -18.25 -1.29 -23.62
C ALA A 448 -17.32 -0.21 -24.18
N LEU A 449 -17.53 0.22 -25.43
CA LEU A 449 -16.77 1.32 -26.03
C LEU A 449 -17.08 2.68 -25.36
N ILE A 450 -18.33 2.91 -24.95
CA ILE A 450 -18.72 4.12 -24.20
C ILE A 450 -18.07 4.14 -22.80
N GLU A 451 -18.03 3.02 -22.07
CA GLU A 451 -17.38 2.95 -20.74
C GLU A 451 -15.86 3.14 -20.84
N ILE A 452 -15.19 2.45 -21.79
CA ILE A 452 -13.76 2.65 -22.06
C ILE A 452 -13.48 4.12 -22.42
N MET A 453 -14.27 4.71 -23.32
CA MET A 453 -14.13 6.10 -23.75
C MET A 453 -14.27 7.05 -22.54
N LEU A 454 -15.29 6.88 -21.70
CA LEU A 454 -15.47 7.65 -20.46
C LEU A 454 -14.26 7.50 -19.53
N CYS A 455 -13.79 6.27 -19.29
CA CYS A 455 -12.66 6.00 -18.40
C CYS A 455 -11.37 6.69 -18.88
N THR A 456 -11.10 6.69 -20.20
CA THR A 456 -9.94 7.42 -20.76
C THR A 456 -10.08 8.94 -20.65
N ILE A 457 -11.29 9.47 -20.78
CA ILE A 457 -11.59 10.91 -20.64
C ILE A 457 -11.39 11.36 -19.20
N ARG A 458 -11.95 10.61 -18.23
CA ARG A 458 -11.78 10.85 -16.80
C ARG A 458 -10.29 10.87 -16.42
N GLN A 459 -9.55 9.81 -16.74
CA GLN A 459 -8.14 9.70 -16.38
C GLN A 459 -7.24 10.73 -17.09
N ALA A 460 -7.60 11.21 -18.29
CA ALA A 460 -6.93 12.33 -18.94
C ALA A 460 -7.21 13.68 -18.24
N ALA A 461 -8.47 13.93 -17.86
CA ALA A 461 -8.90 15.21 -17.28
C ALA A 461 -8.46 15.38 -15.83
N GLU A 462 -8.56 14.32 -15.00
CA GLU A 462 -8.18 14.32 -13.58
C GLU A 462 -6.67 14.15 -13.38
N CYS A 463 -6.01 13.40 -14.28
CA CYS A 463 -4.58 13.10 -14.26
C CYS A 463 -4.12 12.29 -13.02
N HIS A 464 -5.01 11.52 -12.40
CA HIS A 464 -4.66 10.49 -11.41
C HIS A 464 -5.26 9.12 -11.80
N PRO A 465 -4.66 8.00 -11.34
CA PRO A 465 -5.28 6.67 -11.43
C PRO A 465 -6.63 6.61 -10.69
N PRO A 466 -7.45 5.57 -10.93
CA PRO A 466 -8.66 5.32 -10.14
C PRO A 466 -8.33 4.96 -8.67
N VAL A 467 -9.37 4.85 -7.84
CA VAL A 467 -9.27 4.43 -6.43
C VAL A 467 -8.48 3.12 -6.29
N GLY A 468 -7.74 2.96 -5.18
CA GLY A 468 -6.81 1.84 -4.97
C GLY A 468 -5.51 1.90 -5.79
N ARG A 469 -5.49 2.53 -6.97
CA ARG A 469 -4.30 2.61 -7.84
C ARG A 469 -3.43 3.86 -7.61
N GLY A 470 -4.00 4.90 -7.00
CA GLY A 470 -3.34 6.20 -6.81
C GLY A 470 -2.21 6.18 -5.78
N THR A 471 -1.13 6.93 -6.05
CA THR A 471 -0.12 7.26 -5.03
C THR A 471 -0.50 8.57 -4.33
N GLY A 472 -0.64 8.52 -2.99
CA GLY A 472 -1.33 9.53 -2.20
C GLY A 472 -0.93 10.99 -2.48
N LYS A 473 -1.88 11.77 -3.00
CA LYS A 473 -1.78 13.22 -3.30
C LYS A 473 -0.47 13.63 -4.01
N ARG A 474 0.00 12.82 -4.97
CA ARG A 474 1.15 13.14 -5.84
C ARG A 474 0.93 14.47 -6.59
N VAL A 475 1.91 15.38 -6.52
CA VAL A 475 1.87 16.65 -7.24
C VAL A 475 2.27 16.47 -8.71
N LEU A 476 1.42 16.93 -9.64
CA LEU A 476 1.67 16.91 -11.09
C LEU A 476 2.82 17.85 -11.49
N THR A 477 3.71 17.38 -12.35
CA THR A 477 4.79 18.18 -12.94
C THR A 477 4.26 19.21 -13.94
N ALA A 478 5.08 20.22 -14.27
CA ALA A 478 4.72 21.23 -15.28
C ALA A 478 4.45 20.65 -16.68
N LYS A 479 5.02 19.48 -17.03
CA LYS A 479 4.71 18.77 -18.28
C LYS A 479 3.33 18.12 -18.20
N GLU A 480 3.07 17.36 -17.13
CA GLU A 480 1.80 16.67 -16.91
C GLU A 480 0.63 17.66 -16.87
N LYS A 481 0.77 18.79 -16.14
CA LYS A 481 -0.23 19.86 -16.13
C LYS A 481 -0.50 20.49 -17.49
N LYS A 482 0.51 20.61 -18.37
CA LYS A 482 0.28 21.08 -19.74
C LYS A 482 -0.50 20.05 -20.54
N THR A 483 -0.11 18.78 -20.48
CA THR A 483 -0.81 17.69 -21.17
C THR A 483 -2.26 17.57 -20.70
N GLN A 484 -2.53 17.67 -19.40
CA GLN A 484 -3.88 17.70 -18.83
C GLN A 484 -4.75 18.84 -19.42
N LEU A 485 -4.18 20.04 -19.59
CA LEU A 485 -4.89 21.16 -20.22
C LEU A 485 -5.10 20.94 -21.72
N ASP A 486 -4.04 20.57 -22.46
CA ASP A 486 -4.11 20.25 -23.89
C ASP A 486 -5.16 19.15 -24.18
N ASP A 487 -5.24 18.13 -23.30
CA ASP A 487 -6.23 17.05 -23.36
C ASP A 487 -7.65 17.56 -23.05
N ARG A 488 -7.88 18.30 -21.96
CA ARG A 488 -9.22 18.83 -21.61
C ARG A 488 -9.77 19.76 -22.68
N THR A 489 -8.93 20.60 -23.31
CA THR A 489 -9.33 21.40 -24.47
C THR A 489 -9.78 20.50 -25.62
N LYS A 490 -8.98 19.50 -26.01
CA LYS A 490 -9.31 18.55 -27.10
C LYS A 490 -10.60 17.76 -26.83
N ILE A 491 -10.80 17.28 -25.59
CA ILE A 491 -12.02 16.58 -25.15
C ILE A 491 -13.23 17.50 -25.33
N THR A 492 -13.14 18.75 -24.85
CA THR A 492 -14.24 19.70 -24.88
C THR A 492 -14.63 20.07 -26.32
N GLU A 493 -13.66 20.45 -27.16
CA GLU A 493 -13.92 20.83 -28.56
C GLU A 493 -14.60 19.71 -29.36
N LEU A 494 -14.22 18.45 -29.12
CA LEU A 494 -14.81 17.27 -29.77
C LEU A 494 -16.21 16.95 -29.22
N PHE A 495 -16.33 16.72 -27.91
CA PHE A 495 -17.56 16.19 -27.33
C PHE A 495 -18.64 17.25 -27.11
N ALA A 496 -18.31 18.54 -27.03
CA ALA A 496 -19.33 19.59 -27.12
C ALA A 496 -20.16 19.48 -28.42
N VAL A 497 -19.52 19.08 -29.54
CA VAL A 497 -20.19 18.87 -30.83
C VAL A 497 -20.84 17.49 -30.94
N ALA A 498 -20.19 16.45 -30.42
CA ALA A 498 -20.60 15.06 -30.61
C ALA A 498 -21.57 14.49 -29.57
N LEU A 499 -21.48 14.90 -28.30
CA LEU A 499 -22.34 14.38 -27.22
C LEU A 499 -23.85 14.55 -27.49
N PRO A 500 -24.36 15.66 -28.07
CA PRO A 500 -25.77 15.77 -28.43
C PRO A 500 -26.23 14.76 -29.50
N GLN A 501 -25.30 14.18 -30.27
CA GLN A 501 -25.56 13.18 -31.31
C GLN A 501 -25.51 11.77 -30.71
N LEU A 502 -24.51 11.50 -29.85
CA LEU A 502 -24.41 10.26 -29.07
C LEU A 502 -25.65 10.07 -28.18
N LEU A 503 -26.03 11.08 -27.39
CA LEU A 503 -27.25 11.03 -26.58
C LEU A 503 -28.50 10.85 -27.44
N ALA A 504 -28.59 11.49 -28.62
CA ALA A 504 -29.74 11.28 -29.52
C ALA A 504 -29.84 9.82 -30.02
N LYS A 505 -28.71 9.19 -30.37
CA LYS A 505 -28.65 7.79 -30.82
C LYS A 505 -29.03 6.82 -29.68
N TYR A 506 -28.45 7.00 -28.49
CA TYR A 506 -28.55 6.04 -27.38
C TYR A 506 -29.62 6.40 -26.33
N SER A 507 -30.45 7.44 -26.53
CA SER A 507 -31.38 8.01 -25.52
C SER A 507 -32.37 7.05 -24.81
N VAL A 508 -32.51 5.81 -25.27
CA VAL A 508 -33.40 4.79 -24.68
C VAL A 508 -32.66 3.88 -23.69
N ASP A 509 -31.34 3.78 -23.80
CA ASP A 509 -30.50 2.89 -23.01
C ASP A 509 -29.96 3.61 -21.76
N ALA A 510 -30.26 3.07 -20.57
CA ALA A 510 -29.90 3.68 -19.30
C ALA A 510 -28.37 3.67 -19.05
N GLU A 511 -27.72 2.53 -19.25
CA GLU A 511 -26.27 2.34 -19.04
C GLU A 511 -25.45 3.30 -19.93
N LYS A 512 -25.80 3.34 -21.22
CA LYS A 512 -25.13 4.18 -22.22
C LYS A 512 -25.34 5.66 -21.94
N VAL A 513 -26.54 6.12 -21.55
CA VAL A 513 -26.74 7.55 -21.22
C VAL A 513 -26.10 7.94 -19.90
N THR A 514 -26.13 7.12 -18.85
CA THR A 514 -25.48 7.41 -17.56
C THR A 514 -23.97 7.63 -17.72
N ASN A 515 -23.32 6.83 -18.57
CA ASN A 515 -21.91 7.03 -18.91
C ASN A 515 -21.69 8.28 -19.80
N LEU A 516 -22.49 8.48 -20.85
CA LEU A 516 -22.34 9.66 -21.74
C LEU A 516 -22.61 11.00 -21.04
N LEU A 517 -23.53 11.03 -20.06
CA LEU A 517 -23.88 12.22 -19.29
C LEU A 517 -22.72 12.70 -18.40
N GLN A 518 -21.78 11.84 -18.00
CA GLN A 518 -20.64 12.28 -17.19
C GLN A 518 -19.66 13.18 -17.95
N LEU A 519 -19.62 13.13 -19.29
CA LEU A 519 -18.59 13.80 -20.09
C LEU A 519 -18.46 15.33 -19.85
N PRO A 520 -19.53 16.14 -19.73
CA PRO A 520 -19.41 17.59 -19.52
C PRO A 520 -18.76 17.99 -18.19
N GLN A 521 -18.73 17.10 -17.20
CA GLN A 521 -18.09 17.36 -15.90
C GLN A 521 -16.57 17.51 -16.03
N TYR A 522 -15.97 16.96 -17.10
CA TYR A 522 -14.55 17.04 -17.40
C TYR A 522 -14.17 18.21 -18.35
N PHE A 523 -15.16 18.92 -18.91
CA PHE A 523 -14.93 19.96 -19.92
C PHE A 523 -14.30 21.24 -19.36
N ASP A 524 -13.76 22.09 -20.23
CA ASP A 524 -13.47 23.50 -19.94
C ASP A 524 -14.62 24.36 -20.49
N LEU A 525 -15.45 24.89 -19.59
CA LEU A 525 -16.71 25.54 -19.94
C LEU A 525 -16.52 26.92 -20.60
N GLU A 526 -15.32 27.53 -20.56
CA GLU A 526 -15.04 28.76 -21.31
C GLU A 526 -15.10 28.50 -22.84
N ILE A 527 -14.70 27.29 -23.28
CA ILE A 527 -14.66 26.88 -24.69
C ILE A 527 -16.05 26.92 -25.34
N TYR A 528 -17.13 26.70 -24.58
CA TYR A 528 -18.50 26.84 -25.11
C TYR A 528 -18.78 28.24 -25.68
N THR A 529 -18.22 29.28 -25.03
CA THR A 529 -18.40 30.69 -25.45
C THR A 529 -17.31 31.13 -26.42
N THR A 530 -16.04 30.85 -26.14
CA THR A 530 -14.91 31.30 -26.98
C THR A 530 -14.85 30.54 -28.32
N GLY A 531 -15.19 29.26 -28.32
CA GLY A 531 -15.30 28.40 -29.51
C GLY A 531 -16.59 28.57 -30.32
N ARG A 532 -17.56 29.38 -29.86
CA ARG A 532 -18.90 29.58 -30.48
C ARG A 532 -19.72 28.29 -30.59
N LEU A 533 -19.72 27.49 -29.52
CA LEU A 533 -20.37 26.19 -29.46
C LEU A 533 -21.74 26.25 -28.74
N GLU A 534 -22.29 27.45 -28.50
CA GLU A 534 -23.51 27.63 -27.72
C GLU A 534 -24.73 26.97 -28.38
N LYS A 535 -24.76 26.88 -29.71
CA LYS A 535 -25.76 26.11 -30.48
C LYS A 535 -25.73 24.61 -30.13
N HIS A 536 -24.55 24.08 -29.80
CA HIS A 536 -24.39 22.68 -29.42
C HIS A 536 -24.73 22.46 -27.93
N LEU A 537 -24.47 23.45 -27.07
CA LEU A 537 -25.04 23.49 -25.72
C LEU A 537 -26.58 23.50 -25.75
N ASP A 538 -27.20 24.32 -26.60
CA ASP A 538 -28.66 24.30 -26.83
C ASP A 538 -29.18 22.96 -27.37
N ALA A 539 -28.34 22.16 -28.03
CA ALA A 539 -28.68 20.80 -28.45
C ALA A 539 -28.53 19.80 -27.29
N LEU A 540 -27.45 19.91 -26.50
CA LEU A 540 -27.19 19.09 -25.32
C LEU A 540 -28.32 19.20 -24.29
N LEU A 541 -28.66 20.43 -23.87
CA LEU A 541 -29.67 20.68 -22.84
C LEU A 541 -31.05 20.09 -23.19
N ARG A 542 -31.42 20.14 -24.48
CA ARG A 542 -32.66 19.53 -25.00
C ARG A 542 -32.60 17.99 -25.00
N GLN A 543 -31.45 17.37 -25.26
CA GLN A 543 -31.30 15.92 -25.14
C GLN A 543 -31.34 15.46 -23.68
N ILE A 544 -30.62 16.14 -22.77
CA ILE A 544 -30.65 15.83 -21.33
C ILE A 544 -32.10 15.94 -20.81
N ARG A 545 -32.79 17.06 -21.12
CA ARG A 545 -34.21 17.23 -20.76
C ARG A 545 -35.08 16.08 -21.31
N ASN A 546 -34.90 15.67 -22.56
CA ASN A 546 -35.69 14.59 -23.14
C ASN A 546 -35.37 13.20 -22.56
N ILE A 547 -34.16 13.00 -22.04
CA ILE A 547 -33.78 11.81 -21.26
C ILE A 547 -34.50 11.82 -19.91
N VAL A 548 -34.51 12.95 -19.18
CA VAL A 548 -35.25 13.10 -17.90
C VAL A 548 -36.76 12.87 -18.08
N GLU A 549 -37.34 13.34 -19.18
CA GLU A 549 -38.77 13.13 -19.49
C GLU A 549 -39.13 11.64 -19.73
N LYS A 550 -38.19 10.86 -20.29
CA LYS A 550 -38.37 9.44 -20.64
C LYS A 550 -38.01 8.46 -19.50
N HIS A 551 -36.90 8.69 -18.81
CA HIS A 551 -36.32 7.73 -17.86
C HIS A 551 -36.88 7.83 -16.44
N THR A 552 -36.83 6.72 -15.72
CA THR A 552 -37.26 6.56 -14.32
C THR A 552 -36.22 5.78 -13.47
N ASP A 553 -35.10 5.45 -14.09
CA ASP A 553 -33.89 4.93 -13.49
C ASP A 553 -33.23 5.97 -12.56
N THR A 554 -32.59 5.54 -11.47
CA THR A 554 -31.97 6.45 -10.50
C THR A 554 -30.71 7.12 -11.05
N ASP A 555 -29.88 6.35 -11.74
CA ASP A 555 -28.50 6.71 -12.06
C ASP A 555 -28.50 7.61 -13.30
N VAL A 556 -29.40 7.34 -14.25
CA VAL A 556 -29.71 8.26 -15.37
C VAL A 556 -30.15 9.62 -14.83
N LEU A 557 -31.01 9.66 -13.80
CA LEU A 557 -31.55 10.89 -13.26
C LEU A 557 -30.54 11.66 -12.39
N GLU A 558 -29.70 10.96 -11.61
CA GLU A 558 -28.57 11.56 -10.91
C GLU A 558 -27.55 12.12 -11.92
N ALA A 559 -27.18 11.36 -12.94
CA ALA A 559 -26.27 11.83 -13.99
C ALA A 559 -26.83 13.06 -14.71
N CYS A 560 -28.14 13.09 -15.02
CA CYS A 560 -28.79 14.29 -15.56
C CYS A 560 -28.67 15.49 -14.61
N SER A 561 -28.91 15.29 -13.31
CA SER A 561 -28.85 16.32 -12.27
C SER A 561 -27.42 16.87 -12.08
N LYS A 562 -26.42 16.00 -11.87
CA LYS A 562 -25.00 16.37 -11.75
C LYS A 562 -24.46 17.05 -13.02
N THR A 563 -24.94 16.66 -14.20
CA THR A 563 -24.60 17.34 -15.46
C THR A 563 -25.18 18.75 -15.53
N TYR A 564 -26.44 18.93 -15.14
CA TYR A 564 -27.04 20.26 -15.00
C TYR A 564 -26.30 21.09 -13.93
N HIS A 565 -25.81 20.49 -12.85
CA HIS A 565 -25.04 21.18 -11.81
C HIS A 565 -23.71 21.73 -12.35
N ALA A 566 -22.89 20.86 -12.96
CA ALA A 566 -21.62 21.27 -13.56
C ALA A 566 -21.78 22.37 -14.63
N LEU A 567 -22.87 22.31 -15.42
CA LEU A 567 -23.20 23.34 -16.43
C LEU A 567 -23.80 24.63 -15.82
N CYS A 568 -24.26 24.61 -14.56
CA CYS A 568 -24.78 25.77 -13.81
C CYS A 568 -23.72 26.43 -12.91
N ASN A 569 -22.43 26.35 -13.24
CA ASN A 569 -21.39 27.11 -12.51
C ASN A 569 -21.44 28.62 -12.88
N GLU A 570 -21.63 29.48 -11.87
CA GLU A 570 -21.72 30.95 -12.00
C GLU A 570 -20.44 31.65 -12.49
N GLU A 571 -19.26 31.01 -12.39
CA GLU A 571 -18.00 31.54 -12.90
C GLU A 571 -17.98 31.66 -14.44
N PHE A 572 -18.83 30.90 -15.15
CA PHE A 572 -18.84 30.80 -16.60
C PHE A 572 -20.02 31.52 -17.25
N THR A 573 -19.75 32.17 -18.39
CA THR A 573 -20.75 32.94 -19.17
C THR A 573 -21.94 32.12 -19.69
N ILE A 574 -21.89 30.79 -19.61
CA ILE A 574 -22.99 29.91 -19.99
C ILE A 574 -24.10 29.83 -18.94
N PHE A 575 -23.85 30.19 -17.68
CA PHE A 575 -24.77 30.02 -16.53
C PHE A 575 -26.22 30.40 -16.87
N ASN A 576 -26.45 31.65 -17.29
CA ASN A 576 -27.77 32.21 -17.56
C ASN A 576 -28.55 31.45 -18.66
N ARG A 577 -27.84 30.80 -19.60
CA ARG A 577 -28.47 29.98 -20.66
C ARG A 577 -28.91 28.63 -20.11
N VAL A 578 -28.10 28.03 -19.24
CA VAL A 578 -28.38 26.73 -18.62
C VAL A 578 -29.48 26.87 -17.56
N ASP A 579 -29.44 27.92 -16.73
CA ASP A 579 -30.43 28.17 -15.68
C ASP A 579 -31.86 28.35 -16.23
N ILE A 580 -32.01 29.02 -17.38
CA ILE A 580 -33.32 29.13 -18.07
C ILE A 580 -33.85 27.74 -18.46
N SER A 581 -32.99 26.86 -18.99
CA SER A 581 -33.37 25.47 -19.33
C SER A 581 -33.67 24.64 -18.09
N ARG A 582 -32.92 24.83 -17.00
CA ARG A 582 -33.14 24.20 -15.69
C ARG A 582 -34.49 24.61 -15.11
N SER A 583 -34.78 25.91 -15.00
CA SER A 583 -36.06 26.41 -14.47
C SER A 583 -37.23 25.79 -15.23
N GLN A 584 -37.22 25.87 -16.57
CA GLN A 584 -38.30 25.32 -17.40
C GLN A 584 -38.55 23.82 -17.19
N LEU A 585 -37.50 23.03 -16.96
CA LEU A 585 -37.63 21.62 -16.62
C LEU A 585 -38.27 21.41 -15.23
N ILE A 586 -37.85 22.17 -14.22
CA ILE A 586 -38.41 22.06 -12.86
C ILE A 586 -39.84 22.59 -12.79
N ASP A 587 -40.15 23.70 -13.47
CA ASP A 587 -41.49 24.28 -13.58
C ASP A 587 -42.49 23.21 -14.08
N GLU A 588 -42.16 22.51 -15.18
CA GLU A 588 -43.01 21.47 -15.75
C GLU A 588 -43.10 20.19 -14.88
N LEU A 589 -42.01 19.80 -14.19
CA LEU A 589 -42.02 18.67 -13.26
C LEU A 589 -42.85 18.96 -12.01
N ALA A 590 -42.72 20.14 -11.42
CA ALA A 590 -43.48 20.56 -10.24
C ALA A 590 -44.98 20.66 -10.56
N ASP A 591 -45.34 21.29 -11.68
CA ASP A 591 -46.74 21.36 -12.15
C ASP A 591 -47.30 19.99 -12.51
N LYS A 592 -46.50 19.01 -12.97
CA LYS A 592 -46.96 17.62 -13.14
C LYS A 592 -47.18 16.94 -11.78
N PHE A 593 -46.22 17.05 -10.86
CA PHE A 593 -46.28 16.38 -9.56
C PHE A 593 -47.44 16.87 -8.70
N ASN A 594 -47.70 18.18 -8.68
CA ASN A 594 -48.83 18.76 -7.94
C ASN A 594 -50.18 18.19 -8.43
N ARG A 595 -50.39 18.10 -9.74
CA ARG A 595 -51.63 17.53 -10.32
C ARG A 595 -51.79 16.03 -10.04
N LEU A 596 -50.72 15.25 -10.20
CA LEU A 596 -50.73 13.83 -9.88
C LEU A 596 -51.06 13.58 -8.40
N LEU A 597 -50.56 14.43 -7.50
CA LEU A 597 -50.79 14.31 -6.06
C LEU A 597 -52.17 14.82 -5.62
N GLU A 598 -52.87 15.59 -6.45
CA GLU A 598 -54.28 15.96 -6.21
C GLU A 598 -55.23 14.80 -6.53
N ASP A 599 -55.02 14.06 -7.62
CA ASP A 599 -55.74 12.80 -7.91
C ASP A 599 -55.38 11.69 -6.89
N PHE A 600 -54.09 11.40 -6.73
CA PHE A 600 -53.60 10.25 -5.94
C PHE A 600 -53.92 10.32 -4.43
N LEU A 601 -54.34 11.47 -3.91
CA LEU A 601 -54.77 11.65 -2.52
C LEU A 601 -56.26 12.04 -2.39
N GLN A 602 -57.09 11.79 -3.41
CA GLN A 602 -58.52 12.11 -3.38
C GLN A 602 -59.31 11.13 -2.49
N GLU A 603 -60.05 11.65 -1.50
CA GLU A 603 -60.85 10.83 -0.59
C GLU A 603 -62.02 10.12 -1.32
N GLY A 604 -61.86 8.82 -1.58
CA GLY A 604 -62.92 7.94 -2.09
C GLY A 604 -62.58 7.14 -3.34
N GLU A 605 -61.42 7.36 -3.94
CA GLU A 605 -60.86 6.56 -5.04
C GLU A 605 -59.58 5.88 -4.55
N GLU A 606 -59.46 4.57 -4.74
CA GLU A 606 -58.26 3.79 -4.41
C GLU A 606 -57.32 3.86 -5.62
N PRO A 607 -56.11 4.47 -5.51
CA PRO A 607 -55.19 4.59 -6.64
C PRO A 607 -54.57 3.23 -6.98
N ASP A 608 -54.34 2.97 -8.26
CA ASP A 608 -53.77 1.70 -8.73
C ASP A 608 -52.23 1.74 -8.91
N GLU A 609 -51.66 0.64 -9.40
CA GLU A 609 -50.21 0.53 -9.62
C GLU A 609 -49.69 1.46 -10.74
N ASP A 610 -50.52 1.80 -11.74
CA ASP A 610 -50.14 2.74 -12.82
C ASP A 610 -50.15 4.18 -12.30
N ASP A 611 -51.13 4.56 -11.48
CA ASP A 611 -51.16 5.86 -10.78
C ASP A 611 -49.97 6.02 -9.84
N ALA A 612 -49.70 5.00 -9.01
CA ALA A 612 -48.53 4.95 -8.15
C ALA A 612 -47.22 5.06 -8.95
N TYR A 613 -47.13 4.41 -10.12
CA TYR A 613 -45.98 4.54 -11.01
C TYR A 613 -45.84 5.95 -11.60
N GLN A 614 -46.93 6.64 -11.94
CA GLN A 614 -46.86 8.04 -12.42
C GLN A 614 -46.37 9.00 -11.35
N VAL A 615 -46.85 8.85 -10.11
CA VAL A 615 -46.38 9.61 -8.94
C VAL A 615 -44.90 9.33 -8.70
N LEU A 616 -44.51 8.05 -8.58
CA LEU A 616 -43.12 7.63 -8.35
C LEU A 616 -42.18 8.17 -9.44
N SER A 617 -42.53 8.00 -10.71
CA SER A 617 -41.72 8.43 -11.86
C SER A 617 -41.45 9.93 -11.85
N THR A 618 -42.44 10.73 -11.43
CA THR A 618 -42.32 12.19 -11.37
C THR A 618 -41.56 12.61 -10.10
N LEU A 619 -41.81 11.94 -8.98
CA LEU A 619 -41.10 12.14 -7.71
C LEU A 619 -39.60 11.84 -7.85
N LYS A 620 -39.20 10.70 -8.44
CA LYS A 620 -37.78 10.35 -8.68
C LYS A 620 -37.02 11.47 -9.40
N ARG A 621 -37.61 12.02 -10.46
CA ARG A 621 -37.04 13.12 -11.26
C ARG A 621 -36.84 14.38 -10.41
N ILE A 622 -37.85 14.76 -9.63
CA ILE A 622 -37.77 15.88 -8.70
C ILE A 622 -36.70 15.62 -7.64
N THR A 623 -36.67 14.44 -7.03
CA THR A 623 -35.73 14.07 -5.95
C THR A 623 -34.28 14.14 -6.43
N ALA A 624 -33.97 13.61 -7.61
CA ALA A 624 -32.62 13.67 -8.17
C ALA A 624 -32.18 15.12 -8.47
N PHE A 625 -33.07 15.96 -9.03
CA PHE A 625 -32.77 17.37 -9.29
C PHE A 625 -32.70 18.22 -8.01
N HIS A 626 -33.50 17.92 -6.98
CA HIS A 626 -33.48 18.65 -5.72
C HIS A 626 -32.24 18.33 -4.86
N ASN A 627 -31.52 17.25 -5.16
CA ASN A 627 -30.23 16.99 -4.53
C ASN A 627 -29.21 18.09 -4.89
N ALA A 628 -28.92 18.26 -6.19
CA ALA A 628 -27.87 19.17 -6.67
C ALA A 628 -28.33 20.61 -7.02
N HIS A 629 -29.57 21.00 -6.70
CA HIS A 629 -30.12 22.33 -7.01
C HIS A 629 -31.09 22.86 -5.94
N ASP A 630 -31.00 24.16 -5.61
CA ASP A 630 -32.01 24.86 -4.80
C ASP A 630 -33.36 24.94 -5.54
N LEU A 631 -34.29 24.06 -5.17
CA LEU A 631 -35.68 24.11 -5.65
C LEU A 631 -36.64 24.77 -4.64
N SER A 632 -36.13 25.56 -3.68
CA SER A 632 -36.94 26.29 -2.69
C SER A 632 -37.91 27.31 -3.32
N LYS A 633 -37.77 27.64 -4.61
CA LYS A 633 -38.71 28.48 -5.36
C LYS A 633 -40.09 27.81 -5.54
N TRP A 634 -40.16 26.48 -5.48
CA TRP A 634 -41.38 25.69 -5.77
C TRP A 634 -42.07 25.10 -4.52
N ASP A 635 -41.61 25.44 -3.29
CA ASP A 635 -42.17 25.04 -1.97
C ASP A 635 -42.66 23.57 -1.84
N LEU A 636 -41.85 22.64 -2.35
CA LEU A 636 -42.18 21.22 -2.46
C LEU A 636 -42.35 20.48 -1.11
N PHE A 637 -42.16 21.16 0.03
CA PHE A 637 -42.38 20.57 1.36
C PHE A 637 -43.82 20.07 1.50
N ALA A 638 -44.80 20.89 1.10
CA ALA A 638 -46.21 20.61 1.37
C ALA A 638 -46.69 19.30 0.69
N CYS A 639 -46.17 19.02 -0.51
CA CYS A 639 -46.53 17.86 -1.30
C CYS A 639 -45.91 16.57 -0.73
N ASN A 640 -44.60 16.56 -0.47
CA ASN A 640 -43.95 15.41 0.16
C ASN A 640 -44.47 15.14 1.58
N TYR A 641 -44.75 16.17 2.37
CA TYR A 641 -45.33 16.04 3.71
C TYR A 641 -46.72 15.41 3.71
N LYS A 642 -47.61 15.80 2.77
CA LYS A 642 -48.92 15.13 2.59
C LYS A 642 -48.72 13.64 2.35
N LEU A 643 -47.90 13.29 1.36
CA LEU A 643 -47.65 11.91 0.92
C LEU A 643 -47.13 11.04 2.08
N LEU A 644 -46.06 11.49 2.76
CA LEU A 644 -45.49 10.79 3.91
C LEU A 644 -46.47 10.66 5.08
N LYS A 645 -47.34 11.65 5.29
CA LYS A 645 -48.37 11.58 6.34
C LYS A 645 -49.46 10.57 6.00
N THR A 646 -50.00 10.59 4.79
CA THR A 646 -51.00 9.60 4.34
C THR A 646 -50.44 8.18 4.38
N GLY A 647 -49.17 7.99 3.99
CA GLY A 647 -48.53 6.67 4.08
C GLY A 647 -48.32 6.14 5.50
N ILE A 648 -48.29 7.01 6.51
CA ILE A 648 -48.32 6.63 7.94
C ILE A 648 -49.75 6.32 8.41
N GLU A 649 -50.75 7.06 7.93
CA GLU A 649 -52.14 6.92 8.37
C GLU A 649 -52.87 5.71 7.75
N ASN A 650 -52.53 5.35 6.51
CA ASN A 650 -53.10 4.18 5.81
C ASN A 650 -52.23 2.92 5.98
N GLY A 651 -50.89 3.06 5.95
CA GLY A 651 -49.93 1.96 6.06
C GLY A 651 -49.67 1.14 4.78
N ASP A 652 -50.22 1.57 3.64
CA ASP A 652 -50.23 0.87 2.34
C ASP A 652 -49.32 1.50 1.27
N MET A 653 -48.72 2.67 1.54
CA MET A 653 -47.91 3.44 0.59
C MET A 653 -46.70 2.65 0.06
N PRO A 654 -46.52 2.54 -1.28
CA PRO A 654 -45.39 1.83 -1.88
C PRO A 654 -44.01 2.34 -1.41
N GLU A 655 -43.13 1.41 -1.05
CA GLU A 655 -41.82 1.68 -0.43
C GLU A 655 -40.96 2.68 -1.22
N GLN A 656 -40.90 2.54 -2.55
CA GLN A 656 -40.16 3.46 -3.42
C GLN A 656 -40.66 4.90 -3.33
N ILE A 657 -41.97 5.12 -3.16
CA ILE A 657 -42.52 6.47 -3.05
C ILE A 657 -42.16 7.07 -1.68
N VAL A 658 -42.22 6.27 -0.60
CA VAL A 658 -41.78 6.67 0.74
C VAL A 658 -40.29 7.06 0.71
N ILE A 659 -39.42 6.22 0.14
CA ILE A 659 -37.96 6.45 0.05
C ILE A 659 -37.66 7.79 -0.63
N HIS A 660 -38.23 8.05 -1.81
CA HIS A 660 -37.94 9.27 -2.57
C HIS A 660 -38.62 10.51 -1.97
N ALA A 661 -39.74 10.37 -1.27
CA ALA A 661 -40.38 11.47 -0.54
C ALA A 661 -39.61 11.84 0.74
N LEU A 662 -39.01 10.86 1.44
CA LEU A 662 -38.07 11.10 2.54
C LEU A 662 -36.84 11.87 2.02
N GLN A 663 -36.18 11.37 0.98
CA GLN A 663 -35.03 12.04 0.34
C GLN A 663 -35.38 13.48 -0.11
N CYS A 664 -36.49 13.67 -0.84
CA CYS A 664 -36.90 14.98 -1.33
C CYS A 664 -37.19 15.96 -0.17
N THR A 665 -37.85 15.50 0.91
CA THR A 665 -38.11 16.34 2.09
C THR A 665 -36.83 16.70 2.83
N HIS A 666 -35.84 15.79 2.88
CA HIS A 666 -34.52 16.07 3.42
C HIS A 666 -33.82 17.19 2.63
N TYR A 667 -33.77 17.09 1.30
CA TYR A 667 -33.18 18.14 0.45
C TYR A 667 -33.90 19.50 0.59
N VAL A 668 -35.24 19.51 0.66
CA VAL A 668 -36.05 20.72 0.93
C VAL A 668 -35.60 21.43 2.23
N ILE A 669 -35.28 20.67 3.27
CA ILE A 669 -34.84 21.19 4.58
C ILE A 669 -33.41 21.72 4.51
N LEU A 670 -32.51 21.06 3.77
CA LEU A 670 -31.12 21.49 3.62
C LEU A 670 -30.97 22.75 2.77
N TRP A 671 -31.65 22.86 1.62
CA TRP A 671 -31.59 24.07 0.79
C TRP A 671 -32.16 25.31 1.48
N GLN A 672 -33.21 25.14 2.29
CA GLN A 672 -33.68 26.21 3.18
C GLN A 672 -32.63 26.62 4.23
N LEU A 673 -31.87 25.67 4.79
CA LEU A 673 -30.81 25.96 5.75
C LEU A 673 -29.61 26.69 5.10
N ALA A 674 -29.18 26.26 3.92
CA ALA A 674 -28.11 26.93 3.15
C ALA A 674 -28.48 28.40 2.89
N LYS A 675 -29.68 28.63 2.34
CA LYS A 675 -30.22 29.97 2.08
C LYS A 675 -30.36 30.83 3.34
N ILE A 676 -30.71 30.25 4.48
CA ILE A 676 -30.77 30.94 5.78
C ILE A 676 -29.36 31.32 6.29
N THR A 677 -28.34 30.56 5.92
CA THR A 677 -26.94 30.78 6.32
C THR A 677 -26.24 31.83 5.45
N GLU A 678 -26.54 31.88 4.15
CA GLU A 678 -25.93 32.79 3.17
C GLU A 678 -26.56 34.18 3.12
N SER A 679 -27.86 34.27 3.40
CA SER A 679 -28.64 35.49 3.17
C SER A 679 -29.20 36.12 4.46
N SER A 680 -29.60 37.39 4.37
CA SER A 680 -30.33 38.12 5.42
C SER A 680 -31.77 37.59 5.55
N SER A 681 -31.91 36.34 5.97
CA SER A 681 -33.17 35.60 6.10
C SER A 681 -34.09 36.18 7.18
N THR A 682 -35.39 35.93 7.05
CA THR A 682 -36.37 36.43 8.03
C THR A 682 -36.47 35.51 9.24
N LYS A 683 -36.87 36.05 10.39
CA LYS A 683 -37.20 35.24 11.58
C LYS A 683 -38.39 34.31 11.34
N GLU A 684 -39.24 34.62 10.36
CA GLU A 684 -40.41 33.81 10.00
C GLU A 684 -40.00 32.58 9.19
N ASP A 685 -39.03 32.71 8.28
CA ASP A 685 -38.41 31.59 7.57
C ASP A 685 -37.70 30.63 8.52
N LEU A 686 -36.94 31.14 9.49
CA LEU A 686 -36.25 30.32 10.47
C LEU A 686 -37.23 29.53 11.37
N LEU A 687 -38.36 30.15 11.74
CA LEU A 687 -39.45 29.46 12.46
C LEU A 687 -40.17 28.42 11.58
N ARG A 688 -40.33 28.69 10.27
CA ARG A 688 -40.87 27.72 9.30
C ARG A 688 -39.94 26.51 9.15
N LEU A 689 -38.64 26.72 8.93
CA LEU A 689 -37.64 25.64 8.85
C LEU A 689 -37.62 24.80 10.13
N LYS A 690 -37.60 25.45 11.31
CA LYS A 690 -37.65 24.74 12.60
C LYS A 690 -38.88 23.83 12.72
N LYS A 691 -40.04 24.29 12.26
CA LYS A 691 -41.29 23.51 12.27
C LYS A 691 -41.20 22.34 11.29
N GLN A 692 -40.73 22.58 10.06
CA GLN A 692 -40.60 21.55 9.02
C GLN A 692 -39.64 20.44 9.45
N MET A 693 -38.42 20.80 9.89
CA MET A 693 -37.43 19.85 10.43
C MET A 693 -37.99 19.02 11.59
N ARG A 694 -38.59 19.65 12.61
CA ARG A 694 -39.10 18.91 13.78
C ARG A 694 -40.21 17.92 13.45
N VAL A 695 -41.09 18.26 12.52
CA VAL A 695 -42.15 17.35 12.04
C VAL A 695 -41.53 16.22 11.21
N PHE A 696 -40.54 16.53 10.38
CA PHE A 696 -39.87 15.52 9.56
C PHE A 696 -39.06 14.52 10.40
N CYS A 697 -38.38 14.95 11.46
CA CYS A 697 -37.72 14.02 12.40
C CYS A 697 -38.68 12.96 12.97
N GLN A 698 -39.94 13.33 13.28
CA GLN A 698 -40.93 12.37 13.78
C GLN A 698 -41.50 11.46 12.68
N ILE A 699 -41.56 11.93 11.43
CA ILE A 699 -41.88 11.08 10.27
C ILE A 699 -40.78 10.04 10.04
N CYS A 700 -39.51 10.45 10.06
CA CYS A 700 -38.36 9.54 9.99
C CYS A 700 -38.36 8.54 11.15
N GLN A 701 -38.64 9.00 12.38
CA GLN A 701 -38.74 8.12 13.55
C GLN A 701 -39.85 7.06 13.39
N HIS A 702 -41.01 7.43 12.83
CA HIS A 702 -42.07 6.44 12.58
C HIS A 702 -41.63 5.42 11.51
N TYR A 703 -41.05 5.88 10.40
CA TYR A 703 -40.58 5.00 9.32
C TYR A 703 -39.35 4.14 9.70
N LEU A 704 -38.57 4.53 10.72
CA LEU A 704 -37.52 3.70 11.32
C LEU A 704 -38.07 2.37 11.91
N THR A 705 -39.36 2.35 12.27
CA THR A 705 -40.07 1.16 12.78
C THR A 705 -40.91 0.42 11.73
N ASN A 706 -40.83 0.82 10.45
CA ASN A 706 -41.59 0.20 9.36
C ASN A 706 -41.23 -1.30 9.18
N VAL A 707 -42.12 -2.08 8.55
CA VAL A 707 -41.87 -3.50 8.25
C VAL A 707 -40.80 -3.71 7.19
N ASN A 708 -40.57 -2.73 6.30
CA ASN A 708 -39.64 -2.85 5.18
C ASN A 708 -38.24 -2.29 5.52
N THR A 709 -37.23 -3.15 5.41
CA THR A 709 -35.82 -2.82 5.66
C THR A 709 -35.31 -1.61 4.88
N THR A 710 -35.64 -1.46 3.58
CA THR A 710 -35.12 -0.36 2.74
C THR A 710 -35.63 1.00 3.22
N VAL A 711 -36.90 1.05 3.63
CA VAL A 711 -37.55 2.23 4.23
C VAL A 711 -36.91 2.57 5.57
N LYS A 712 -36.62 1.57 6.42
CA LYS A 712 -35.94 1.77 7.71
C LYS A 712 -34.53 2.32 7.52
N GLU A 713 -33.73 1.73 6.63
CA GLU A 713 -32.36 2.16 6.30
C GLU A 713 -32.34 3.60 5.77
N GLN A 714 -33.29 3.95 4.89
CA GLN A 714 -33.40 5.29 4.35
C GLN A 714 -33.78 6.32 5.41
N ALA A 715 -34.77 5.99 6.26
CA ALA A 715 -35.19 6.84 7.37
C ALA A 715 -34.07 7.01 8.41
N PHE A 716 -33.36 5.93 8.76
CA PHE A 716 -32.22 5.93 9.66
C PHE A 716 -31.09 6.84 9.19
N THR A 717 -30.70 6.73 7.92
CA THR A 717 -29.57 7.49 7.34
C THR A 717 -29.88 8.98 7.37
N ILE A 718 -31.01 9.38 6.79
CA ILE A 718 -31.50 10.78 6.79
C ILE A 718 -31.61 11.34 8.21
N LEU A 719 -32.07 10.53 9.16
CA LEU A 719 -32.20 10.95 10.55
C LEU A 719 -30.84 11.14 11.23
N CYS A 720 -29.85 10.28 10.98
CA CYS A 720 -28.49 10.49 11.48
C CYS A 720 -27.87 11.78 10.93
N ASP A 721 -28.01 12.05 9.63
CA ASP A 721 -27.43 13.26 9.03
C ASP A 721 -28.17 14.54 9.43
N ILE A 722 -29.51 14.51 9.59
CA ILE A 722 -30.26 15.63 10.18
C ILE A 722 -29.86 15.87 11.65
N LEU A 723 -29.71 14.81 12.45
CA LEU A 723 -29.27 14.94 13.84
C LEU A 723 -27.85 15.51 13.95
N MET A 724 -26.96 15.17 13.02
CA MET A 724 -25.63 15.79 12.89
C MET A 724 -25.71 17.26 12.49
N ILE A 725 -26.42 17.59 11.41
CA ILE A 725 -26.49 18.95 10.82
C ILE A 725 -27.19 19.93 11.77
N PHE A 726 -28.28 19.53 12.42
CA PHE A 726 -29.03 20.34 13.38
C PHE A 726 -28.58 20.14 14.85
N SER A 727 -27.42 19.51 15.07
CA SER A 727 -26.81 19.40 16.40
C SER A 727 -26.38 20.76 16.97
N HIS A 728 -25.87 20.74 18.21
CA HIS A 728 -25.21 21.89 18.81
C HIS A 728 -23.98 22.40 18.03
N GLN A 729 -23.46 21.65 17.05
CA GLN A 729 -22.37 22.10 16.17
C GLN A 729 -22.82 23.08 15.08
N ILE A 730 -24.14 23.27 14.84
CA ILE A 730 -24.64 24.20 13.83
C ILE A 730 -24.21 25.66 14.12
N MET A 731 -24.17 26.05 15.40
CA MET A 731 -23.72 27.36 15.88
C MET A 731 -22.19 27.50 15.94
N SER A 732 -21.42 26.40 15.91
CA SER A 732 -19.96 26.43 15.87
C SER A 732 -19.46 27.22 14.67
N GLY A 733 -18.38 27.99 14.88
CA GLY A 733 -17.86 28.94 13.88
C GLY A 733 -18.45 30.36 13.96
N GLY A 734 -19.25 30.67 14.98
CA GLY A 734 -19.85 32.00 15.18
C GLY A 734 -21.19 32.19 14.49
N ARG A 735 -21.95 31.09 14.34
CA ARG A 735 -23.28 31.07 13.71
C ARG A 735 -24.41 31.09 14.75
N ASP A 736 -24.26 31.94 15.77
CA ASP A 736 -25.18 32.06 16.91
C ASP A 736 -26.65 32.27 16.48
N MET A 737 -26.87 32.89 15.31
CA MET A 737 -28.21 33.06 14.71
C MET A 737 -28.95 31.73 14.43
N LEU A 738 -28.22 30.61 14.34
CA LEU A 738 -28.76 29.27 14.12
C LEU A 738 -29.04 28.51 15.43
N GLU A 739 -28.72 29.05 16.61
CA GLU A 739 -29.09 28.48 17.92
C GLU A 739 -30.57 28.04 17.98
N PRO A 740 -31.56 28.80 17.47
CA PRO A 740 -32.95 28.37 17.56
C PRO A 740 -33.28 27.15 16.69
N LEU A 741 -32.42 26.75 15.75
CA LEU A 741 -32.60 25.53 14.94
C LEU A 741 -32.08 24.27 15.63
N VAL A 742 -31.29 24.38 16.71
CA VAL A 742 -30.70 23.23 17.40
C VAL A 742 -31.77 22.21 17.82
N TYR A 743 -31.49 20.96 17.48
CA TYR A 743 -32.25 19.77 17.84
C TYR A 743 -31.37 18.83 18.67
N THR A 744 -31.99 18.05 19.53
CA THR A 744 -31.32 17.04 20.36
C THR A 744 -32.26 15.84 20.42
N PRO A 745 -31.80 14.62 20.12
CA PRO A 745 -32.67 13.45 20.09
C PRO A 745 -33.11 13.07 21.50
N ASP A 746 -34.42 12.92 21.69
CA ASP A 746 -34.99 12.40 22.93
C ASP A 746 -34.49 10.96 23.21
N SER A 747 -34.51 10.53 24.47
CA SER A 747 -33.92 9.24 24.88
C SER A 747 -34.57 8.02 24.23
N SER A 748 -35.84 8.11 23.81
CA SER A 748 -36.50 7.08 22.99
C SER A 748 -35.83 6.96 21.63
N LEU A 749 -35.66 8.09 20.93
CA LEU A 749 -35.03 8.13 19.60
C LEU A 749 -33.57 7.67 19.63
N GLN A 750 -32.80 8.02 20.67
CA GLN A 750 -31.44 7.48 20.85
C GLN A 750 -31.43 5.95 21.03
N SER A 751 -32.45 5.40 21.70
CA SER A 751 -32.59 3.94 21.90
C SER A 751 -33.04 3.23 20.62
N GLU A 752 -33.96 3.83 19.86
CA GLU A 752 -34.47 3.28 18.59
C GLU A 752 -33.38 3.25 17.51
N LEU A 753 -32.57 4.31 17.41
CA LEU A 753 -31.38 4.34 16.55
C LEU A 753 -30.34 3.27 16.94
N LEU A 754 -30.13 3.04 18.24
CA LEU A 754 -29.24 1.97 18.71
C LEU A 754 -29.82 0.57 18.42
N SER A 755 -31.12 0.35 18.59
CA SER A 755 -31.80 -0.91 18.21
C SER A 755 -31.57 -1.20 16.73
N PHE A 756 -31.82 -0.23 15.85
CA PHE A 756 -31.58 -0.39 14.41
C PHE A 756 -30.15 -0.84 14.10
N ILE A 757 -29.13 -0.28 14.76
CA ILE A 757 -27.74 -0.71 14.61
C ILE A 757 -27.53 -2.16 15.07
N LEU A 758 -28.10 -2.56 16.21
CA LEU A 758 -28.01 -3.94 16.69
C LEU A 758 -28.72 -4.92 15.74
N ASP A 759 -29.92 -4.57 15.29
CA ASP A 759 -30.79 -5.41 14.45
C ASP A 759 -30.31 -5.53 12.99
N HIS A 760 -29.69 -4.49 12.42
CA HIS A 760 -29.36 -4.41 10.99
C HIS A 760 -27.85 -4.35 10.65
N VAL A 761 -26.94 -4.13 11.63
CA VAL A 761 -25.48 -4.15 11.41
C VAL A 761 -24.82 -5.39 12.02
N PHE A 762 -25.16 -5.73 13.27
CA PHE A 762 -24.52 -6.79 14.05
C PHE A 762 -25.24 -8.14 13.93
N ILE A 763 -25.60 -8.51 12.70
CA ILE A 763 -26.23 -9.79 12.34
C ILE A 763 -25.16 -10.90 12.38
N GLU A 764 -25.51 -12.13 12.78
CA GLU A 764 -24.60 -13.27 12.59
C GLU A 764 -24.51 -13.61 11.10
N GLN A 765 -23.28 -13.70 10.57
CA GLN A 765 -23.05 -14.21 9.23
C GLN A 765 -22.80 -15.70 9.37
N ASP A 766 -23.62 -16.52 8.71
CA ASP A 766 -23.39 -17.95 8.66
C ASP A 766 -22.07 -18.22 7.92
N ASP A 767 -21.09 -18.85 8.59
CA ASP A 767 -19.87 -19.39 7.97
C ASP A 767 -20.17 -20.59 7.04
N ASP A 768 -21.45 -20.84 6.74
CA ASP A 768 -21.94 -21.97 5.96
C ASP A 768 -21.58 -21.83 4.48
N ASN A 769 -20.52 -22.55 4.11
CA ASN A 769 -20.27 -23.01 2.74
C ASN A 769 -21.29 -24.12 2.33
N ASN A 770 -22.51 -24.09 2.88
CA ASN A 770 -23.52 -25.15 2.84
C ASN A 770 -24.91 -24.64 2.38
N SER A 771 -24.96 -23.59 1.55
CA SER A 771 -26.17 -23.30 0.78
C SER A 771 -26.49 -24.51 -0.11
N ALA A 772 -27.52 -25.27 0.24
CA ALA A 772 -27.85 -26.54 -0.42
C ALA A 772 -28.36 -26.36 -1.87
N ASP A 773 -28.81 -25.16 -2.21
CA ASP A 773 -28.92 -24.70 -3.59
C ASP A 773 -27.56 -24.16 -4.06
N GLY A 774 -27.07 -24.68 -5.19
CA GLY A 774 -25.74 -24.41 -5.74
C GLY A 774 -25.55 -23.04 -6.38
N GLN A 775 -26.21 -22.00 -5.87
CA GLN A 775 -25.96 -20.61 -6.22
C GLN A 775 -24.95 -20.04 -5.23
N GLN A 776 -23.69 -19.94 -5.65
CA GLN A 776 -22.74 -19.08 -4.95
C GLN A 776 -23.19 -17.63 -5.14
N GLU A 777 -23.80 -17.04 -4.11
CA GLU A 777 -23.96 -15.59 -4.03
C GLU A 777 -22.58 -14.93 -4.15
N ASP A 778 -22.44 -14.10 -5.18
CA ASP A 778 -21.20 -13.47 -5.62
C ASP A 778 -20.52 -12.66 -4.49
N GLU A 779 -19.18 -12.71 -4.42
CA GLU A 779 -18.41 -11.92 -3.46
C GLU A 779 -18.65 -10.41 -3.64
N ALA A 780 -18.92 -9.93 -4.86
CA ALA A 780 -19.28 -8.53 -5.10
C ALA A 780 -20.53 -8.11 -4.29
N SER A 781 -21.63 -8.87 -4.40
CA SER A 781 -22.88 -8.60 -3.67
C SER A 781 -22.69 -8.58 -2.14
N LYS A 782 -21.81 -9.45 -1.62
CA LYS A 782 -21.47 -9.52 -0.19
C LYS A 782 -20.61 -8.34 0.26
N ILE A 783 -19.74 -7.83 -0.62
CA ILE A 783 -18.96 -6.61 -0.38
C ILE A 783 -19.87 -5.38 -0.38
N GLU A 784 -20.81 -5.25 -1.32
CA GLU A 784 -21.79 -4.15 -1.35
C GLU A 784 -22.65 -4.13 -0.08
N ALA A 785 -23.23 -5.27 0.30
CA ALA A 785 -24.02 -5.40 1.52
C ALA A 785 -23.20 -5.05 2.79
N LEU A 786 -21.91 -5.42 2.83
CA LEU A 786 -21.00 -5.03 3.90
C LEU A 786 -20.68 -3.53 3.88
N HIS A 787 -20.45 -2.93 2.71
CA HIS A 787 -20.21 -1.49 2.56
C HIS A 787 -21.41 -0.68 3.05
N LYS A 788 -22.64 -1.11 2.72
CA LYS A 788 -23.89 -0.53 3.22
C LYS A 788 -23.98 -0.58 4.74
N ARG A 789 -23.74 -1.75 5.36
CA ARG A 789 -23.71 -1.89 6.84
C ARG A 789 -22.60 -1.07 7.50
N ARG A 790 -21.42 -0.97 6.88
CA ARG A 790 -20.32 -0.09 7.33
C ARG A 790 -20.74 1.38 7.32
N ASN A 791 -21.46 1.84 6.30
CA ASN A 791 -21.96 3.23 6.26
C ASN A 791 -23.01 3.50 7.36
N LEU A 792 -23.97 2.58 7.56
CA LEU A 792 -24.96 2.70 8.64
C LEU A 792 -24.28 2.78 10.03
N LEU A 793 -23.26 1.94 10.29
CA LEU A 793 -22.49 2.01 11.53
C LEU A 793 -21.71 3.33 11.65
N ALA A 794 -21.08 3.79 10.58
CA ALA A 794 -20.39 5.08 10.56
C ALA A 794 -21.35 6.24 10.85
N ALA A 795 -22.58 6.21 10.32
CA ALA A 795 -23.61 7.22 10.58
C ALA A 795 -23.95 7.36 12.07
N PHE A 796 -24.13 6.25 12.79
CA PHE A 796 -24.34 6.29 14.24
C PHE A 796 -23.06 6.67 15.01
N CYS A 797 -21.90 6.17 14.59
CA CYS A 797 -20.63 6.54 15.20
C CYS A 797 -20.30 8.04 15.06
N LYS A 798 -20.71 8.71 13.96
CA LYS A 798 -20.66 10.18 13.82
C LYS A 798 -21.42 10.85 14.98
N LEU A 799 -22.64 10.40 15.29
CA LEU A 799 -23.46 10.96 16.40
C LEU A 799 -22.78 10.79 17.78
N ILE A 800 -22.11 9.66 18.02
CA ILE A 800 -21.36 9.40 19.26
C ILE A 800 -20.17 10.35 19.39
N VAL A 801 -19.31 10.43 18.36
CA VAL A 801 -18.06 11.22 18.44
C VAL A 801 -18.29 12.72 18.38
N TYR A 802 -19.43 13.17 17.86
CA TYR A 802 -19.86 14.58 17.93
C TYR A 802 -20.83 14.87 19.07
N THR A 803 -21.02 13.93 20.01
CA THR A 803 -21.83 14.11 21.23
C THR A 803 -23.27 14.57 20.97
N VAL A 804 -23.87 14.03 19.90
CA VAL A 804 -25.28 14.21 19.55
C VAL A 804 -26.16 13.17 20.26
N VAL A 805 -25.62 11.97 20.50
CA VAL A 805 -26.18 10.94 21.38
C VAL A 805 -25.26 10.71 22.58
N GLU A 806 -25.79 10.11 23.65
CA GLU A 806 -25.02 9.82 24.86
C GLU A 806 -23.93 8.75 24.62
N MET A 807 -22.72 8.97 25.16
CA MET A 807 -21.55 8.08 24.98
C MET A 807 -21.71 6.69 25.64
N ASN A 808 -22.79 6.45 26.39
CA ASN A 808 -23.15 5.14 26.92
C ASN A 808 -23.66 4.18 25.82
N THR A 809 -24.34 4.70 24.78
CA THR A 809 -24.82 3.92 23.61
C THR A 809 -23.70 3.19 22.89
N ALA A 810 -22.49 3.74 22.93
CA ALA A 810 -21.30 3.12 22.36
C ALA A 810 -20.84 1.85 23.11
N ALA A 811 -21.37 1.54 24.30
CA ALA A 811 -21.02 0.33 25.04
C ALA A 811 -21.41 -0.94 24.25
N ASP A 812 -22.62 -0.94 23.69
CA ASP A 812 -23.17 -2.02 22.87
C ASP A 812 -22.52 -2.17 21.49
N ILE A 813 -21.72 -1.17 21.08
CA ILE A 813 -20.91 -1.19 19.85
C ILE A 813 -19.47 -1.62 20.17
N PHE A 814 -18.85 -1.09 21.23
CA PHE A 814 -17.48 -1.45 21.61
C PHE A 814 -17.37 -2.93 22.00
N LYS A 815 -18.41 -3.53 22.60
CA LYS A 815 -18.44 -4.98 22.90
C LYS A 815 -18.27 -5.86 21.64
N GLN A 816 -18.67 -5.36 20.47
CA GLN A 816 -18.61 -6.06 19.19
C GLN A 816 -17.22 -6.03 18.52
N TYR A 817 -16.27 -5.26 19.06
CA TYR A 817 -14.94 -5.00 18.45
C TYR A 817 -14.16 -6.28 18.07
N MET A 818 -14.31 -7.37 18.82
CA MET A 818 -13.69 -8.65 18.48
C MET A 818 -14.56 -9.55 17.61
N LYS A 819 -15.88 -9.64 17.85
CA LYS A 819 -16.78 -10.51 17.07
C LYS A 819 -16.84 -10.09 15.60
N TYR A 820 -16.82 -8.79 15.33
CA TYR A 820 -16.89 -8.23 13.97
C TYR A 820 -15.61 -7.50 13.54
N TYR A 821 -14.44 -7.99 13.97
CA TYR A 821 -13.16 -7.29 13.76
C TYR A 821 -12.82 -7.06 12.28
N ASN A 822 -13.10 -8.04 11.40
CA ASN A 822 -12.80 -7.92 9.96
C ASN A 822 -13.69 -6.89 9.26
N ASP A 823 -14.96 -6.82 9.67
CA ASP A 823 -16.02 -6.07 9.00
C ASP A 823 -16.16 -4.64 9.49
N TYR A 824 -16.01 -4.43 10.80
CA TYR A 824 -16.29 -3.16 11.48
C TYR A 824 -15.15 -2.72 12.43
N GLY A 825 -14.11 -3.53 12.62
CA GLY A 825 -13.09 -3.32 13.65
C GLY A 825 -12.28 -2.02 13.50
N ASP A 826 -12.16 -1.48 12.29
CA ASP A 826 -11.57 -0.16 12.05
C ASP A 826 -12.49 0.99 12.48
N ILE A 827 -13.77 0.96 12.10
CA ILE A 827 -14.79 1.95 12.48
C ILE A 827 -14.94 1.99 14.02
N ILE A 828 -15.05 0.81 14.65
CA ILE A 828 -15.19 0.70 16.11
C ILE A 828 -13.91 1.19 16.81
N LYS A 829 -12.72 0.87 16.28
CA LYS A 829 -11.42 1.32 16.84
C LYS A 829 -11.27 2.83 16.78
N GLU A 830 -11.64 3.49 15.68
CA GLU A 830 -11.52 4.94 15.61
C GLU A 830 -12.62 5.66 16.42
N THR A 831 -13.81 5.06 16.53
CA THR A 831 -14.85 5.55 17.46
C THR A 831 -14.36 5.52 18.91
N MET A 832 -13.74 4.42 19.37
CA MET A 832 -13.05 4.34 20.67
C MET A 832 -11.90 5.36 20.77
N SER A 833 -11.19 5.61 19.67
CA SER A 833 -10.07 6.54 19.63
C SER A 833 -10.50 7.99 19.83
N LYS A 834 -11.59 8.41 19.16
CA LYS A 834 -12.17 9.76 19.20
C LYS A 834 -12.88 10.02 20.53
N THR A 835 -13.71 9.10 21.03
CA THR A 835 -14.34 9.24 22.36
C THR A 835 -13.31 9.41 23.47
N ARG A 836 -12.22 8.63 23.45
CA ARG A 836 -11.08 8.78 24.37
C ARG A 836 -10.30 10.10 24.22
N GLN A 837 -10.33 10.72 23.03
CA GLN A 837 -9.74 12.06 22.84
C GLN A 837 -10.62 13.17 23.43
N ILE A 838 -11.94 12.99 23.38
CA ILE A 838 -12.95 13.93 23.89
C ILE A 838 -13.05 13.84 25.43
N ASP A 839 -13.35 12.65 25.95
CA ASP A 839 -13.35 12.37 27.39
C ASP A 839 -12.79 10.97 27.68
N LYS A 840 -11.58 10.95 28.26
CA LYS A 840 -10.89 9.72 28.66
C LYS A 840 -11.61 8.96 29.77
N ILE A 841 -12.23 9.68 30.72
CA ILE A 841 -12.88 9.09 31.88
C ILE A 841 -14.21 8.47 31.44
N GLN A 842 -15.04 9.22 30.70
CA GLN A 842 -16.30 8.70 30.19
C GLN A 842 -16.08 7.56 29.18
N CYS A 843 -15.08 7.67 28.29
CA CYS A 843 -14.70 6.54 27.43
C CYS A 843 -14.31 5.29 28.24
N ALA A 844 -13.55 5.45 29.34
CA ALA A 844 -13.20 4.32 30.20
C ALA A 844 -14.40 3.72 30.96
N LYS A 845 -15.40 4.55 31.31
CA LYS A 845 -16.70 4.09 31.85
C LYS A 845 -17.48 3.29 30.80
N THR A 846 -17.57 3.76 29.56
CA THR A 846 -18.21 3.03 28.46
C THR A 846 -17.50 1.70 28.16
N LEU A 847 -16.17 1.68 28.12
CA LEU A 847 -15.39 0.45 27.88
C LEU A 847 -15.59 -0.62 28.95
N ILE A 848 -15.74 -0.24 30.24
CA ILE A 848 -16.05 -1.22 31.28
C ILE A 848 -17.52 -1.63 31.25
N LEU A 849 -18.45 -0.73 30.87
CA LEU A 849 -19.86 -1.06 30.65
C LEU A 849 -20.04 -2.11 29.54
N SER A 850 -19.30 -2.03 28.43
CA SER A 850 -19.27 -3.08 27.38
C SER A 850 -18.92 -4.46 27.92
N LEU A 851 -17.93 -4.53 28.82
CA LEU A 851 -17.51 -5.79 29.43
C LEU A 851 -18.52 -6.29 30.46
N GLN A 852 -19.21 -5.38 31.17
CA GLN A 852 -20.31 -5.72 32.07
C GLN A 852 -21.51 -6.26 31.29
N GLN A 853 -21.84 -5.71 30.12
CA GLN A 853 -22.88 -6.21 29.23
C GLN A 853 -22.59 -7.65 28.78
N LEU A 854 -21.42 -7.90 28.18
CA LEU A 854 -20.99 -9.26 27.77
C LEU A 854 -21.00 -10.27 28.94
N PHE A 855 -20.60 -9.84 30.14
CA PHE A 855 -20.61 -10.68 31.33
C PHE A 855 -22.04 -11.03 31.78
N ASN A 856 -22.98 -10.08 31.67
CA ASN A 856 -24.40 -10.33 31.94
C ASN A 856 -25.05 -11.22 30.86
N GLU A 857 -24.70 -11.03 29.59
CA GLU A 857 -25.17 -11.84 28.45
C GLU A 857 -24.78 -13.33 28.65
N MET A 858 -23.50 -13.59 28.94
CA MET A 858 -23.01 -14.92 29.31
C MET A 858 -23.73 -15.52 30.54
N ILE A 859 -24.06 -14.71 31.56
CA ILE A 859 -24.82 -15.16 32.73
C ILE A 859 -26.29 -15.43 32.40
N GLN A 860 -26.87 -14.70 31.44
CA GLN A 860 -28.24 -14.93 30.97
C GLN A 860 -28.37 -16.26 30.22
N GLU A 861 -27.33 -16.66 29.47
CA GLU A 861 -27.28 -17.94 28.75
C GLU A 861 -26.85 -19.13 29.63
N ASN A 862 -25.87 -18.95 30.51
CA ASN A 862 -25.20 -20.06 31.22
C ASN A 862 -25.47 -20.09 32.73
N GLY A 863 -26.05 -19.03 33.30
CA GLY A 863 -26.24 -18.84 34.73
C GLY A 863 -24.94 -18.52 35.48
N TYR A 864 -25.07 -18.21 36.78
CA TYR A 864 -23.96 -17.82 37.65
C TYR A 864 -22.92 -18.93 37.95
N ASN A 865 -23.15 -20.16 37.48
CA ASN A 865 -22.26 -21.31 37.67
C ASN A 865 -21.44 -21.64 36.40
N PHE A 866 -21.25 -20.67 35.50
CA PHE A 866 -20.48 -20.82 34.27
C PHE A 866 -19.02 -21.22 34.52
N ASP A 867 -18.40 -21.89 33.55
CA ASP A 867 -16.98 -22.22 33.62
C ASP A 867 -16.10 -21.01 33.23
N ARG A 868 -15.11 -20.69 34.07
CA ARG A 868 -14.11 -19.64 33.80
C ARG A 868 -13.01 -20.08 32.84
N SER A 869 -12.87 -21.36 32.51
CA SER A 869 -12.08 -21.83 31.36
C SER A 869 -12.87 -21.88 30.04
N SER A 870 -14.15 -21.46 30.03
CA SER A 870 -14.94 -21.35 28.81
C SER A 870 -14.30 -20.41 27.78
N SER A 871 -14.47 -20.73 26.50
CA SER A 871 -14.09 -19.87 25.36
C SER A 871 -14.80 -18.51 25.43
N THR A 872 -16.07 -18.47 25.84
CA THR A 872 -16.85 -17.22 25.99
C THR A 872 -16.20 -16.28 27.00
N PHE A 873 -15.94 -16.77 28.23
CA PHE A 873 -15.30 -15.97 29.27
C PHE A 873 -13.86 -15.56 28.89
N SER A 874 -13.13 -16.47 28.26
CA SER A 874 -11.78 -16.19 27.73
C SER A 874 -11.78 -15.13 26.64
N GLY A 875 -12.81 -15.08 25.78
CA GLY A 875 -13.01 -14.06 24.76
C GLY A 875 -13.29 -12.68 25.36
N ILE A 876 -14.15 -12.59 26.38
CA ILE A 876 -14.40 -11.33 27.12
C ILE A 876 -13.10 -10.84 27.79
N LYS A 877 -12.29 -11.76 28.32
CA LYS A 877 -11.00 -11.44 28.93
C LYS A 877 -9.94 -10.96 27.91
N GLU A 878 -9.86 -11.58 26.74
CA GLU A 878 -8.99 -11.10 25.64
C GLU A 878 -9.45 -9.72 25.11
N LEU A 879 -10.76 -9.47 25.03
CA LEU A 879 -11.29 -8.14 24.70
C LEU A 879 -10.88 -7.10 25.75
N ALA A 880 -10.98 -7.43 27.03
CA ALA A 880 -10.53 -6.56 28.12
C ALA A 880 -9.01 -6.28 28.05
N ARG A 881 -8.19 -7.28 27.71
CA ARG A 881 -6.75 -7.10 27.46
C ARG A 881 -6.50 -6.13 26.29
N ARG A 882 -7.24 -6.26 25.19
CA ARG A 882 -7.17 -5.32 24.05
C ARG A 882 -7.60 -3.91 24.43
N PHE A 883 -8.68 -3.76 25.21
CA PHE A 883 -9.10 -2.47 25.75
C PHE A 883 -8.04 -1.85 26.67
N ALA A 884 -7.37 -2.65 27.51
CA ALA A 884 -6.28 -2.16 28.37
C ALA A 884 -5.11 -1.56 27.57
N LEU A 885 -4.80 -2.10 26.37
CA LEU A 885 -3.78 -1.54 25.48
C LEU A 885 -4.15 -0.14 24.94
N THR A 886 -5.44 0.21 24.84
CA THR A 886 -5.89 1.51 24.31
C THR A 886 -5.50 2.72 25.17
N PHE A 887 -5.09 2.50 26.42
CA PHE A 887 -4.58 3.55 27.31
C PHE A 887 -3.09 3.89 27.09
N GLY A 888 -2.41 3.19 26.17
CA GLY A 888 -1.04 3.49 25.73
C GLY A 888 0.05 3.15 26.74
N LEU A 889 1.18 3.87 26.64
CA LEU A 889 2.34 3.78 27.54
C LEU A 889 2.43 4.95 28.54
N ASP A 890 1.87 6.11 28.19
CA ASP A 890 1.85 7.30 29.06
C ASP A 890 0.76 7.18 30.13
N GLN A 891 1.06 6.41 31.18
CA GLN A 891 0.17 6.17 32.31
C GLN A 891 -0.24 7.47 33.02
N LEU A 892 0.60 8.52 33.00
CA LEU A 892 0.29 9.81 33.63
C LEU A 892 -0.89 10.50 32.93
N LYS A 893 -0.99 10.40 31.59
CA LYS A 893 -2.10 10.98 30.80
C LYS A 893 -3.41 10.19 30.88
N THR A 894 -3.43 8.99 31.47
CA THR A 894 -4.61 8.10 31.55
C THR A 894 -4.96 7.64 32.97
N ARG A 895 -4.12 7.98 33.97
CA ARG A 895 -4.24 7.68 35.40
C ARG A 895 -5.67 7.67 35.94
N GLU A 896 -6.38 8.79 35.84
CA GLU A 896 -7.70 8.96 36.47
C GLU A 896 -8.80 8.15 35.77
N ALA A 897 -8.71 7.99 34.46
CA ALA A 897 -9.63 7.15 33.68
C ALA A 897 -9.50 5.67 34.05
N ILE A 898 -8.26 5.17 34.14
CA ILE A 898 -7.98 3.78 34.57
C ILE A 898 -8.42 3.59 36.03
N ALA A 899 -8.11 4.54 36.92
CA ALA A 899 -8.55 4.49 38.31
C ALA A 899 -10.08 4.55 38.49
N MET A 900 -10.81 5.20 37.57
CA MET A 900 -12.28 5.19 37.54
C MET A 900 -12.83 3.85 37.02
N LEU A 901 -12.29 3.33 35.92
CA LEU A 901 -12.62 2.00 35.37
C LEU A 901 -12.50 0.89 36.45
N HIS A 902 -11.47 0.96 37.28
CA HIS A 902 -11.31 0.04 38.39
C HIS A 902 -12.33 0.22 39.54
N LYS A 903 -12.89 1.41 39.76
CA LYS A 903 -13.98 1.61 40.75
C LYS A 903 -15.28 1.03 40.24
N ASP A 904 -15.70 1.41 39.04
CA ASP A 904 -16.93 0.95 38.40
C ASP A 904 -16.92 -0.60 38.26
N GLY A 905 -15.78 -1.20 37.91
CA GLY A 905 -15.62 -2.65 37.86
C GLY A 905 -15.64 -3.35 39.23
N ILE A 906 -15.15 -2.70 40.30
CA ILE A 906 -15.30 -3.21 41.69
C ILE A 906 -16.76 -3.12 42.11
N GLU A 907 -17.42 -1.98 41.90
CA GLU A 907 -18.82 -1.76 42.26
C GLU A 907 -19.74 -2.77 41.57
N PHE A 908 -19.50 -3.06 40.28
CA PHE A 908 -20.21 -4.12 39.56
C PHE A 908 -19.96 -5.54 40.13
N ALA A 909 -18.71 -5.88 40.49
CA ALA A 909 -18.35 -7.20 41.01
C ALA A 909 -18.98 -7.50 42.40
N PHE A 910 -19.30 -6.47 43.18
CA PHE A 910 -19.95 -6.59 44.49
C PHE A 910 -21.41 -6.11 44.52
N LYS A 911 -21.99 -5.76 43.36
CA LYS A 911 -23.35 -5.20 43.24
C LYS A 911 -24.42 -6.12 43.82
N GLU A 912 -24.41 -7.38 43.41
CA GLU A 912 -25.43 -8.37 43.79
C GLU A 912 -24.84 -9.39 44.80
N PRO A 913 -25.27 -9.37 46.07
CA PRO A 913 -24.81 -10.32 47.08
C PRO A 913 -25.42 -11.71 46.84
N ASN A 914 -24.75 -12.76 47.31
CA ASN A 914 -25.24 -14.12 47.13
C ASN A 914 -26.49 -14.39 48.00
N PRO A 915 -27.62 -14.87 47.43
CA PRO A 915 -28.82 -15.22 48.20
C PRO A 915 -28.60 -16.33 49.25
N GLN A 916 -27.54 -17.13 49.12
CA GLN A 916 -27.14 -18.15 50.10
C GLN A 916 -26.36 -17.56 51.30
N GLY A 917 -26.16 -16.24 51.33
CA GLY A 917 -25.57 -15.48 52.44
C GLY A 917 -24.06 -15.27 52.33
N GLU A 918 -23.51 -14.52 53.30
CA GLU A 918 -22.11 -14.05 53.37
C GLU A 918 -21.03 -15.15 53.32
N SER A 919 -21.42 -16.43 53.39
CA SER A 919 -20.51 -17.56 53.22
C SER A 919 -20.25 -17.97 51.77
N HIS A 920 -20.98 -17.39 50.82
CA HIS A 920 -20.86 -17.66 49.39
C HIS A 920 -20.34 -16.43 48.64
N PRO A 921 -19.60 -16.60 47.52
CA PRO A 921 -19.07 -15.47 46.76
C PRO A 921 -20.20 -14.63 46.14
N PRO A 922 -20.06 -13.28 46.08
CA PRO A 922 -20.95 -12.39 45.34
C PRO A 922 -21.16 -12.86 43.90
N LEU A 923 -22.35 -12.62 43.35
CA LEU A 923 -22.75 -13.22 42.08
C LEU A 923 -21.86 -12.81 40.91
N ASN A 924 -21.32 -11.59 40.95
CA ASN A 924 -20.46 -11.03 39.90
C ASN A 924 -18.95 -11.15 40.20
N LEU A 925 -18.52 -11.92 41.22
CA LEU A 925 -17.13 -11.92 41.69
C LEU A 925 -16.11 -12.28 40.59
N ALA A 926 -16.49 -13.15 39.66
CA ALA A 926 -15.66 -13.56 38.52
C ALA A 926 -15.28 -12.40 37.58
N PHE A 927 -16.03 -11.29 37.57
CA PHE A 927 -15.67 -10.10 36.79
C PHE A 927 -14.30 -9.50 37.19
N LEU A 928 -13.82 -9.78 38.40
CA LEU A 928 -12.49 -9.36 38.84
C LEU A 928 -11.34 -10.03 38.06
N ASP A 929 -11.53 -11.23 37.50
CA ASP A 929 -10.53 -11.85 36.61
C ASP A 929 -10.43 -11.10 35.27
N ILE A 930 -11.53 -10.53 34.76
CA ILE A 930 -11.56 -9.66 33.56
C ILE A 930 -10.93 -8.30 33.90
N LEU A 931 -11.32 -7.70 35.03
CA LEU A 931 -10.79 -6.42 35.52
C LEU A 931 -9.28 -6.47 35.82
N SER A 932 -8.73 -7.65 36.07
CA SER A 932 -7.30 -7.84 36.35
C SER A 932 -6.39 -7.43 35.17
N GLU A 933 -6.84 -7.54 33.92
CA GLU A 933 -6.05 -7.18 32.72
C GLU A 933 -5.66 -5.69 32.72
N PHE A 934 -6.57 -4.82 33.15
CA PHE A 934 -6.36 -3.37 33.26
C PHE A 934 -5.38 -2.99 34.38
N SER A 935 -5.20 -3.84 35.40
CA SER A 935 -4.34 -3.53 36.56
C SER A 935 -2.85 -3.40 36.22
N SER A 936 -2.46 -3.87 35.02
CA SER A 936 -1.15 -3.65 34.41
C SER A 936 -0.87 -2.18 34.05
N LYS A 937 -1.92 -1.37 33.85
CA LYS A 937 -1.84 0.05 33.43
C LYS A 937 -1.95 1.04 34.61
N LEU A 938 -2.33 0.58 35.81
CA LEU A 938 -2.32 1.39 37.02
C LEU A 938 -0.90 1.71 37.49
N LEU A 939 -0.62 2.98 37.79
CA LEU A 939 0.61 3.38 38.47
C LEU A 939 0.65 2.76 39.88
N ARG A 940 1.87 2.51 40.39
CA ARG A 940 2.11 1.94 41.74
C ARG A 940 1.42 2.69 42.88
N GLN A 941 1.22 4.01 42.75
CA GLN A 941 0.46 4.81 43.72
C GLN A 941 -1.03 4.47 43.69
N ASP A 942 -1.62 4.37 42.50
CA ASP A 942 -3.07 4.19 42.32
C ASP A 942 -3.49 2.76 42.54
N LYS A 943 -2.61 1.77 42.33
CA LYS A 943 -2.83 0.39 42.81
C LYS A 943 -3.20 0.35 44.30
N ARG A 944 -2.53 1.15 45.15
CA ARG A 944 -2.88 1.28 46.58
C ARG A 944 -4.23 1.97 46.79
N THR A 945 -4.52 3.03 46.02
CA THR A 945 -5.81 3.74 46.08
C THR A 945 -6.98 2.83 45.69
N VAL A 946 -6.82 2.02 44.64
CA VAL A 946 -7.80 1.03 44.18
C VAL A 946 -7.95 -0.11 45.20
N TYR A 947 -6.86 -0.57 45.81
CA TYR A 947 -6.90 -1.57 46.88
C TYR A 947 -7.68 -1.06 48.11
N VAL A 948 -7.43 0.17 48.56
CA VAL A 948 -8.19 0.82 49.66
C VAL A 948 -9.65 1.10 49.26
N TYR A 949 -9.97 1.14 47.96
CA TYR A 949 -11.36 1.16 47.49
C TYR A 949 -12.01 -0.23 47.57
N LEU A 950 -11.30 -1.27 47.12
CA LEU A 950 -11.72 -2.67 47.20
C LEU A 950 -12.01 -3.10 48.64
N GLU A 951 -11.18 -2.70 49.61
CA GLU A 951 -11.35 -2.96 51.05
C GLU A 951 -12.65 -2.43 51.65
N LYS A 952 -13.40 -1.55 50.96
CA LYS A 952 -14.74 -1.13 51.38
C LYS A 952 -15.84 -2.15 51.07
N PHE A 953 -15.60 -3.05 50.12
CA PHE A 953 -16.56 -4.05 49.63
C PHE A 953 -16.20 -5.48 50.09
N MET A 954 -14.92 -5.81 50.16
CA MET A 954 -14.47 -7.13 50.66
C MET A 954 -14.40 -7.16 52.19
N THR A 955 -15.05 -8.14 52.82
CA THR A 955 -14.92 -8.36 54.28
C THR A 955 -13.60 -9.05 54.62
N PHE A 956 -13.19 -8.95 55.90
CA PHE A 956 -12.04 -9.70 56.43
C PHE A 956 -12.19 -11.21 56.21
N GLN A 957 -13.40 -11.76 56.34
CA GLN A 957 -13.65 -13.19 56.14
C GLN A 957 -13.50 -13.62 54.67
N MET A 958 -13.93 -12.77 53.72
CA MET A 958 -13.68 -12.98 52.29
C MET A 958 -12.18 -12.95 51.97
N SER A 959 -11.40 -12.13 52.69
CA SER A 959 -9.95 -12.00 52.50
C SER A 959 -9.13 -13.26 52.85
N LEU A 960 -9.71 -14.16 53.66
CA LEU A 960 -9.08 -15.37 54.19
C LEU A 960 -9.44 -16.65 53.41
N ARG A 961 -10.53 -16.64 52.63
CA ARG A 961 -10.96 -17.80 51.82
C ARG A 961 -10.01 -18.02 50.65
N ARG A 962 -9.74 -19.30 50.34
CA ARG A 962 -8.81 -19.74 49.28
C ARG A 962 -9.33 -20.96 48.49
N GLU A 963 -10.65 -21.13 48.45
CA GLU A 963 -11.32 -22.08 47.56
C GLU A 963 -11.32 -21.49 46.13
N ASP A 964 -11.33 -22.33 45.09
CA ASP A 964 -11.16 -21.88 43.69
C ASP A 964 -12.21 -20.85 43.23
N VAL A 965 -13.40 -20.86 43.82
CA VAL A 965 -14.49 -19.90 43.54
C VAL A 965 -14.16 -18.47 44.02
N TRP A 966 -13.21 -18.33 44.95
CA TRP A 966 -12.70 -17.03 45.44
C TRP A 966 -11.41 -16.58 44.73
N LEU A 967 -10.86 -17.40 43.83
CA LEU A 967 -9.66 -17.09 43.05
C LEU A 967 -9.70 -15.74 42.32
N PRO A 968 -10.82 -15.25 41.73
CA PRO A 968 -10.86 -13.95 41.05
C PRO A 968 -10.45 -12.78 41.98
N LEU A 969 -10.94 -12.81 43.22
CA LEU A 969 -10.60 -11.82 44.25
C LEU A 969 -9.13 -11.94 44.67
N MET A 970 -8.58 -13.15 44.72
CA MET A 970 -7.17 -13.38 45.03
C MET A 970 -6.26 -12.87 43.92
N SER A 971 -6.53 -13.23 42.65
CA SER A 971 -5.80 -12.78 41.47
C SER A 971 -5.76 -11.26 41.38
N TYR A 972 -6.92 -10.60 41.51
CA TYR A 972 -7.03 -9.15 41.44
C TYR A 972 -6.37 -8.42 42.62
N ARG A 973 -6.49 -8.94 43.85
CA ARG A 973 -5.73 -8.40 45.00
C ARG A 973 -4.22 -8.55 44.79
N ASN A 974 -3.77 -9.69 44.26
CA ASN A 974 -2.36 -9.93 43.99
C ASN A 974 -1.81 -8.99 42.91
N SER A 975 -2.56 -8.71 41.83
CA SER A 975 -2.09 -7.79 40.78
C SER A 975 -2.03 -6.33 41.23
N LEU A 976 -2.84 -5.93 42.21
CA LEU A 976 -2.76 -4.63 42.90
C LEU A 976 -1.61 -4.57 43.93
N LEU A 977 -1.34 -5.66 44.66
CA LEU A 977 -0.28 -5.72 45.68
C LEU A 977 1.12 -6.04 45.10
N ALA A 978 1.21 -6.61 43.90
CA ALA A 978 2.47 -6.84 43.21
C ALA A 978 3.19 -5.50 42.95
N GLY A 979 4.24 -5.25 43.75
CA GLY A 979 4.90 -3.95 43.89
C GLY A 979 4.87 -3.37 45.32
N GLY A 980 4.35 -4.07 46.33
CA GLY A 980 4.47 -3.73 47.74
C GLY A 980 5.60 -4.50 48.45
N ASP A 981 6.65 -3.78 48.82
CA ASP A 981 7.63 -4.08 49.88
C ASP A 981 8.17 -5.53 50.05
N ASP A 982 9.15 -5.94 49.23
CA ASP A 982 10.25 -6.84 49.70
C ASP A 982 11.58 -6.69 48.92
N ASP A 983 12.05 -5.45 48.75
CA ASP A 983 13.33 -5.15 48.07
C ASP A 983 14.34 -4.43 48.99
N THR A 984 14.15 -4.56 50.33
CA THR A 984 14.94 -3.81 51.32
C THR A 984 15.44 -4.60 52.54
N MET A 985 15.46 -5.96 52.53
CA MET A 985 16.28 -6.76 53.46
C MET A 985 16.55 -8.23 53.03
N SER A 986 17.33 -8.46 51.97
CA SER A 986 17.91 -9.82 51.71
C SER A 986 19.30 -9.85 51.04
N VAL A 987 20.02 -8.72 50.98
CA VAL A 987 21.39 -8.69 50.45
C VAL A 987 22.38 -9.38 51.41
N ILE A 988 22.70 -10.64 51.10
CA ILE A 988 23.77 -11.49 51.64
C ILE A 988 23.51 -12.07 53.04
N SER A 989 22.89 -13.26 53.03
CA SER A 989 23.46 -14.44 53.69
C SER A 989 23.51 -15.59 52.67
N GLY A 990 24.55 -16.40 52.54
CA GLY A 990 25.87 -16.35 53.18
C GLY A 990 26.65 -17.61 52.76
N ILE A 991 27.70 -17.46 51.95
CA ILE A 991 28.29 -18.58 51.22
C ILE A 991 29.23 -19.43 52.10
N SER A 992 29.16 -20.74 51.87
CA SER A 992 30.22 -21.75 52.06
C SER A 992 30.26 -22.54 53.37
N SER A 993 30.50 -23.84 53.19
CA SER A 993 30.99 -24.74 54.22
C SER A 993 32.48 -25.02 54.02
N ARG A 994 33.21 -25.18 55.12
CA ARG A 994 34.66 -25.46 55.20
C ARG A 994 35.57 -24.31 54.74
N GLY A 995 36.62 -24.07 55.52
CA GLY A 995 37.64 -23.07 55.24
C GLY A 995 38.98 -23.43 55.87
N SER A 996 39.96 -22.56 55.71
CA SER A 996 41.22 -22.55 56.46
C SER A 996 41.58 -21.10 56.84
N THR A 997 42.75 -20.85 57.44
CA THR A 997 42.94 -19.73 58.39
C THR A 997 43.95 -18.65 57.97
N VAL A 998 43.91 -17.50 58.68
CA VAL A 998 45.01 -16.55 59.01
C VAL A 998 44.92 -15.08 58.48
N ARG A 999 44.57 -14.16 59.41
CA ARG A 999 45.07 -12.78 59.68
C ARG A 999 45.29 -11.72 58.56
N SER A 1000 44.52 -10.62 58.67
CA SER A 1000 44.90 -9.18 58.87
C SER A 1000 45.97 -8.49 57.98
N LYS A 1001 45.88 -7.18 57.63
CA LYS A 1001 45.85 -6.02 58.56
C LYS A 1001 45.59 -4.65 57.85
N LYS A 1002 44.99 -3.68 58.58
CA LYS A 1002 44.96 -2.18 58.48
C LYS A 1002 45.68 -1.48 57.29
N SER A 1003 45.18 -0.36 56.72
CA SER A 1003 45.07 0.95 57.42
C SER A 1003 44.34 2.10 56.63
N LYS A 1004 44.33 3.32 57.19
CA LYS A 1004 43.69 4.63 56.80
C LYS A 1004 44.59 5.77 57.39
N PRO A 1005 44.41 7.12 57.23
CA PRO A 1005 43.43 7.93 56.44
C PRO A 1005 43.91 9.30 55.82
N SER A 1006 42.97 10.06 55.20
CA SER A 1006 42.69 11.54 55.37
C SER A 1006 43.20 12.66 54.41
N THR A 1007 42.45 13.79 54.45
CA THR A 1007 42.61 15.13 53.78
C THR A 1007 42.24 15.23 52.28
N GLY A 1008 41.81 16.35 51.66
CA GLY A 1008 41.44 17.75 52.05
C GLY A 1008 41.64 18.73 50.85
N LYS A 1009 41.00 19.91 50.61
CA LYS A 1009 39.95 20.80 51.22
C LYS A 1009 39.31 21.71 50.10
N ARG A 1010 38.41 22.67 50.42
CA ARG A 1010 37.79 23.71 49.52
C ARG A 1010 38.28 25.17 49.81
N LYS A 1011 38.19 26.10 48.82
CA LYS A 1011 37.85 27.57 48.90
C LYS A 1011 37.72 28.14 47.46
N VAL A 1012 36.86 29.08 47.01
CA VAL A 1012 35.78 29.96 47.53
C VAL A 1012 36.20 31.35 48.10
N VAL A 1013 35.31 32.37 48.02
CA VAL A 1013 35.31 33.74 48.66
C VAL A 1013 35.94 34.87 47.80
N GLU A 1014 35.52 36.16 47.79
CA GLU A 1014 34.56 37.00 48.58
C GLU A 1014 33.19 37.25 47.84
N GLY A 1015 32.40 38.35 47.86
CA GLY A 1015 32.41 39.73 48.42
C GLY A 1015 31.06 40.47 48.18
N MET A 1016 30.82 41.70 48.70
CA MET A 1016 29.44 42.28 48.85
C MET A 1016 29.31 43.85 48.96
N GLN A 1017 28.18 44.41 48.47
CA GLN A 1017 27.50 45.70 48.81
C GLN A 1017 27.94 47.10 48.25
N LEU A 1018 26.92 47.95 47.98
CA LEU A 1018 26.81 49.45 47.95
C LEU A 1018 27.07 50.32 46.68
N ALA A 1019 25.95 50.88 46.17
CA ALA A 1019 25.62 52.32 46.03
C ALA A 1019 26.07 53.23 44.83
N LEU A 1020 25.03 53.81 44.19
CA LEU A 1020 24.86 55.16 43.59
C LEU A 1020 25.26 55.51 42.12
N THR A 1021 24.32 56.27 41.51
CA THR A 1021 24.40 57.30 40.43
C THR A 1021 24.80 56.98 38.97
N GLU A 1022 23.77 57.08 38.11
CA GLU A 1022 23.68 57.88 36.86
C GLU A 1022 24.35 57.42 35.52
N GLU A 1023 23.50 57.42 34.47
CA GLU A 1023 23.73 57.70 33.02
C GLU A 1023 24.86 56.95 32.24
N SER A 1024 24.65 56.40 31.03
CA SER A 1024 23.54 56.50 30.06
C SER A 1024 23.52 55.38 28.98
N SER A 1025 22.37 55.24 28.29
CA SER A 1025 22.18 54.83 26.88
C SER A 1025 22.63 53.46 26.33
N SER A 1026 21.62 52.65 25.96
CA SER A 1026 21.51 51.77 24.75
C SER A 1026 22.45 50.54 24.59
N SER A 1027 22.00 49.40 24.05
CA SER A 1027 20.67 49.02 23.52
C SER A 1027 20.36 47.53 23.73
N ASP A 1028 19.08 47.19 23.88
CA ASP A 1028 18.56 45.82 23.82
C ASP A 1028 18.89 45.12 22.49
N SER A 1029 19.13 43.80 22.40
CA SER A 1029 18.56 42.61 23.07
C SER A 1029 17.33 42.01 22.36
N MET A 1030 17.04 40.73 22.65
CA MET A 1030 16.11 39.88 21.90
C MET A 1030 14.67 40.02 22.45
N TRP A 1031 13.69 39.32 21.88
CA TRP A 1031 12.94 38.22 22.54
C TRP A 1031 11.72 37.75 21.73
N LEU A 1032 11.19 36.59 22.09
CA LEU A 1032 10.02 35.93 21.50
C LEU A 1032 8.74 36.22 22.31
N SER A 1033 7.61 36.34 21.59
CA SER A 1033 6.23 35.96 21.98
C SER A 1033 5.61 36.53 23.28
N ARG A 1034 4.35 37.00 23.19
CA ARG A 1034 3.16 36.13 23.37
C ARG A 1034 1.82 36.91 23.50
N GLU A 1035 0.81 36.43 22.76
CA GLU A 1035 -0.66 36.51 23.00
C GLU A 1035 -1.54 37.76 22.81
N GLN A 1036 -2.74 37.44 22.28
CA GLN A 1036 -4.10 37.94 22.56
C GLN A 1036 -4.74 39.14 21.80
N THR A 1037 -5.77 38.76 21.02
CA THR A 1037 -7.11 39.36 20.85
C THR A 1037 -7.41 40.52 19.87
N LEU A 1038 -8.42 40.22 19.03
CA LEU A 1038 -9.49 41.08 18.49
C LEU A 1038 -9.28 41.95 17.22
N HIS A 1039 -10.39 42.06 16.48
CA HIS A 1039 -10.74 42.97 15.37
C HIS A 1039 -10.00 42.88 14.01
N THR A 1040 -10.63 42.19 13.06
CA THR A 1040 -10.85 42.70 11.69
C THR A 1040 -11.77 43.94 11.74
N PRO A 1041 -11.67 44.92 10.81
CA PRO A 1041 -12.33 44.78 9.49
C PRO A 1041 -11.69 45.55 8.29
N VAL A 1042 -12.30 45.37 7.10
CA VAL A 1042 -12.21 46.18 5.85
C VAL A 1042 -10.97 46.03 4.94
N MET A 1043 -11.17 45.20 3.89
CA MET A 1043 -10.87 45.39 2.45
C MET A 1043 -9.63 46.13 1.90
N MET A 1044 -9.05 45.47 0.88
CA MET A 1044 -8.49 46.00 -0.39
C MET A 1044 -7.32 47.01 -0.36
N GLN A 1045 -6.22 46.64 -1.02
CA GLN A 1045 -6.04 46.94 -2.46
C GLN A 1045 -4.91 46.12 -3.11
N THR A 1046 -5.03 45.85 -4.40
CA THR A 1046 -3.93 45.42 -5.28
C THR A 1046 -2.99 46.58 -5.59
N PRO A 1047 -1.73 46.28 -5.97
CA PRO A 1047 -1.14 46.98 -7.11
C PRO A 1047 -0.69 46.01 -8.20
N GLN A 1048 -0.79 46.47 -9.46
CA GLN A 1048 -0.43 45.71 -10.65
C GLN A 1048 1.04 45.87 -11.05
N LEU A 1049 1.52 44.92 -11.85
CA LEU A 1049 2.42 45.08 -13.01
C LEU A 1049 3.24 46.39 -13.11
N THR A 1050 4.57 46.26 -13.09
CA THR A 1050 5.45 47.11 -13.90
C THR A 1050 6.32 46.26 -14.82
N SER A 1051 6.07 46.36 -16.12
CA SER A 1051 6.91 45.78 -17.17
C SER A 1051 8.07 46.70 -17.50
N THR A 1052 9.25 46.13 -17.76
CA THR A 1052 10.32 46.78 -18.53
C THR A 1052 10.84 45.81 -19.59
N ILE A 1053 10.99 46.33 -20.81
CA ILE A 1053 10.99 45.53 -22.04
C ILE A 1053 12.26 45.75 -22.87
N MET A 1054 12.78 44.67 -23.45
CA MET A 1054 13.71 44.59 -24.59
C MET A 1054 15.11 45.23 -24.50
N ARG A 1055 16.13 44.40 -24.77
CA ARG A 1055 17.15 44.68 -25.80
C ARG A 1055 17.82 43.39 -26.32
N GLU A 1056 17.29 42.87 -27.43
CA GLU A 1056 18.06 42.07 -28.41
C GLU A 1056 19.04 43.00 -29.21
N PRO A 1057 19.76 42.61 -30.31
CA PRO A 1057 19.83 41.29 -31.00
C PRO A 1057 21.20 40.85 -31.58
N LYS A 1058 21.37 39.53 -31.87
CA LYS A 1058 21.49 38.96 -33.26
C LYS A 1058 21.93 37.49 -33.32
N ARG A 1059 21.48 36.82 -34.40
CA ARG A 1059 21.71 35.41 -34.79
C ARG A 1059 23.04 35.19 -35.53
N LEU A 1060 23.51 33.94 -35.61
CA LEU A 1060 24.11 33.34 -36.82
C LEU A 1060 23.98 31.79 -36.81
N ARG A 1061 24.35 31.11 -37.91
CA ARG A 1061 23.96 29.73 -38.26
C ARG A 1061 24.92 28.61 -37.80
N PRO A 1062 24.45 27.34 -37.78
CA PRO A 1062 25.24 26.12 -38.00
C PRO A 1062 25.05 25.53 -39.43
N GLU A 1063 26.14 25.10 -40.08
CA GLU A 1063 26.28 24.36 -41.37
C GLU A 1063 27.80 24.15 -41.59
N ASP A 1064 28.38 23.14 -42.27
CA ASP A 1064 27.99 21.74 -42.56
C ASP A 1064 29.22 20.98 -43.15
N SER A 1065 29.29 19.62 -43.06
CA SER A 1065 30.23 18.67 -43.75
C SER A 1065 30.30 17.31 -43.00
N PHE A 1066 29.91 16.10 -43.44
CA PHE A 1066 29.39 15.50 -44.70
C PHE A 1066 30.37 14.61 -45.53
N MET A 1067 29.81 13.52 -46.11
CA MET A 1067 30.33 12.40 -46.95
C MET A 1067 30.50 11.05 -46.20
N SER A 1068 29.87 9.90 -46.57
CA SER A 1068 29.50 9.24 -47.86
C SER A 1068 30.71 8.52 -48.51
N VAL A 1069 30.64 7.30 -49.11
CA VAL A 1069 29.58 6.66 -49.94
C VAL A 1069 29.59 5.11 -49.83
N TYR A 1070 28.50 4.42 -50.22
CA TYR A 1070 28.45 2.97 -50.57
C TYR A 1070 29.11 2.68 -51.96
N PRO A 1071 29.28 1.39 -52.34
CA PRO A 1071 28.32 0.79 -53.29
C PRO A 1071 27.87 -0.65 -52.96
N MET A 1072 26.81 -1.11 -53.64
CA MET A 1072 26.18 -2.44 -53.48
C MET A 1072 26.77 -3.50 -54.44
N GLN A 1073 26.53 -4.80 -54.17
CA GLN A 1073 25.82 -5.71 -55.10
C GLN A 1073 25.69 -7.15 -54.55
N THR A 1074 24.46 -7.69 -54.56
CA THR A 1074 24.15 -9.14 -54.57
C THR A 1074 22.78 -9.34 -55.20
N GLU A 1075 22.70 -10.13 -56.28
CA GLU A 1075 21.43 -10.56 -56.88
C GLU A 1075 20.95 -11.90 -56.29
N HIS A 1076 19.66 -12.21 -56.43
CA HIS A 1076 19.12 -13.54 -56.11
C HIS A 1076 19.71 -14.62 -57.04
N HIS A 1077 19.93 -15.84 -56.54
CA HIS A 1077 19.16 -17.03 -57.00
C HIS A 1077 19.47 -18.33 -56.22
N GLN A 1078 18.39 -19.08 -55.96
CA GLN A 1078 18.25 -20.56 -55.94
C GLN A 1078 19.18 -21.46 -55.10
N THR A 1079 18.55 -22.17 -54.17
CA THR A 1079 18.92 -23.55 -53.75
C THR A 1079 18.80 -24.54 -54.91
N PRO A 1080 19.58 -25.64 -54.93
CA PRO A 1080 18.95 -26.91 -54.53
C PRO A 1080 19.86 -27.96 -53.83
N LEU A 1081 19.22 -28.71 -52.93
CA LEU A 1081 19.31 -30.16 -52.65
C LEU A 1081 20.54 -30.99 -53.09
N ASP A 1082 21.07 -31.74 -52.10
CA ASP A 1082 21.12 -33.22 -52.04
C ASP A 1082 22.45 -34.05 -52.08
N TYR A 1083 22.35 -35.18 -51.35
CA TYR A 1083 23.08 -36.47 -51.42
C TYR A 1083 24.56 -36.64 -50.97
N ASN A 1084 24.70 -37.10 -49.70
CA ASN A 1084 25.05 -38.51 -49.36
C ASN A 1084 26.47 -39.07 -49.67
N ARG A 1085 27.30 -39.29 -48.61
CA ARG A 1085 27.81 -40.63 -48.20
C ARG A 1085 28.84 -40.64 -47.05
N ARG A 1086 28.64 -41.60 -46.11
CA ARG A 1086 29.62 -42.45 -45.35
C ARG A 1086 30.83 -41.79 -44.65
N GLY A 1087 31.23 -42.18 -43.44
CA GLY A 1087 30.73 -43.25 -42.56
C GLY A 1087 31.86 -43.93 -41.75
N THR A 1088 31.49 -44.77 -40.78
CA THR A 1088 32.33 -45.39 -39.71
C THR A 1088 32.77 -44.42 -38.60
N SER A 1089 32.84 -44.75 -37.30
CA SER A 1089 32.25 -45.79 -36.42
C SER A 1089 33.28 -46.16 -35.36
N LEU A 1090 32.98 -45.89 -34.10
CA LEU A 1090 33.12 -46.85 -32.99
C LEU A 1090 32.30 -46.33 -31.81
N MET A 1091 31.76 -47.27 -31.03
CA MET A 1091 30.97 -47.02 -29.83
C MET A 1091 31.77 -47.50 -28.62
N GLU A 1092 31.54 -46.91 -27.47
CA GLU A 1092 31.66 -47.58 -26.17
C GLU A 1092 30.52 -47.02 -25.31
N ASP A 1093 29.65 -47.92 -24.86
CA ASP A 1093 28.46 -47.61 -24.07
C ASP A 1093 28.77 -47.73 -22.57
N ASP A 1094 28.12 -46.92 -21.74
CA ASP A 1094 27.89 -47.21 -20.32
C ASP A 1094 26.63 -46.41 -19.88
N GLU A 1095 25.49 -47.10 -19.82
CA GLU A 1095 24.21 -46.57 -19.32
C GLU A 1095 23.90 -47.10 -17.90
N GLU A 1096 22.80 -46.60 -17.34
CA GLU A 1096 22.11 -47.03 -16.11
C GLU A 1096 22.67 -46.60 -14.73
N PRO A 1097 21.79 -46.39 -13.72
CA PRO A 1097 20.41 -45.93 -13.85
C PRO A 1097 20.05 -44.75 -12.91
N ILE A 1098 19.03 -43.99 -13.32
CA ILE A 1098 18.29 -43.09 -12.42
C ILE A 1098 17.31 -43.94 -11.61
N VAL A 1099 17.26 -43.73 -10.31
CA VAL A 1099 16.20 -44.25 -9.43
C VAL A 1099 15.40 -43.07 -8.90
N GLU A 1100 14.17 -42.93 -9.39
CA GLU A 1100 13.14 -42.16 -8.70
C GLU A 1100 12.58 -43.03 -7.56
N ASP A 1101 12.48 -42.47 -6.36
CA ASP A 1101 11.45 -42.90 -5.42
C ASP A 1101 11.11 -41.75 -4.46
N VAL A 1102 9.82 -41.40 -4.41
CA VAL A 1102 9.27 -40.39 -3.50
C VAL A 1102 8.45 -41.11 -2.44
N MET A 1103 8.77 -40.90 -1.16
CA MET A 1103 7.84 -41.23 -0.08
C MET A 1103 8.04 -40.33 1.13
N MET A 1104 6.95 -40.06 1.82
CA MET A 1104 6.89 -39.19 3.00
C MET A 1104 7.27 -39.96 4.27
N SER A 1105 7.86 -39.27 5.25
CA SER A 1105 7.69 -39.66 6.64
C SER A 1105 7.57 -38.43 7.53
N SER A 1106 6.53 -38.43 8.36
CA SER A 1106 6.20 -37.36 9.31
C SER A 1106 6.09 -37.97 10.69
N GLU A 1107 7.04 -37.69 11.57
CA GLU A 1107 6.85 -37.76 13.02
C GLU A 1107 7.93 -36.90 13.70
N GLY A 1108 7.55 -36.15 14.73
CA GLY A 1108 8.37 -35.07 15.29
C GLY A 1108 9.02 -35.40 16.63
N ARG A 1109 9.91 -34.51 17.08
CA ARG A 1109 10.28 -34.35 18.49
C ARG A 1109 10.43 -32.87 18.83
N ILE A 1110 10.03 -32.55 20.06
CA ILE A 1110 10.11 -31.23 20.69
C ILE A 1110 11.22 -31.33 21.74
N GLU A 1111 12.22 -30.45 21.69
CA GLU A 1111 13.06 -30.07 22.83
C GLU A 1111 13.34 -28.55 22.76
N ASP A 1112 13.36 -27.89 23.91
CA ASP A 1112 13.29 -26.42 24.01
C ASP A 1112 14.65 -25.72 23.91
N LEU A 1113 14.68 -24.53 23.30
CA LEU A 1113 15.70 -23.51 23.56
C LEU A 1113 15.07 -22.11 23.63
N ASN A 1114 15.37 -21.38 24.72
CA ASN A 1114 15.04 -19.97 24.90
C ASN A 1114 16.14 -19.09 24.29
N GLU A 1115 15.78 -18.17 23.42
CA GLU A 1115 16.54 -16.92 23.19
C GLU A 1115 15.57 -15.73 23.22
N GLY A 1116 16.04 -14.58 23.73
CA GLY A 1116 15.19 -13.43 24.02
C GLY A 1116 14.88 -12.57 22.79
N MET A 1117 13.67 -12.02 22.74
CA MET A 1117 13.26 -11.04 21.72
C MET A 1117 13.32 -9.62 22.29
N ASP A 1118 13.99 -8.71 21.59
CA ASP A 1118 13.92 -7.27 21.85
C ASP A 1118 12.52 -6.72 21.56
N PHE A 1119 12.05 -5.81 22.40
CA PHE A 1119 10.63 -5.48 22.54
C PHE A 1119 10.26 -4.13 21.91
N ASP A 1120 10.40 -4.02 20.58
CA ASP A 1120 9.86 -2.90 19.80
C ASP A 1120 9.19 -3.40 18.50
N THR A 1121 8.12 -2.73 18.09
CA THR A 1121 7.27 -3.08 16.92
C THR A 1121 6.73 -4.52 16.86
N MET A 1122 5.70 -4.83 17.66
CA MET A 1122 4.81 -5.97 17.42
C MET A 1122 3.62 -5.58 16.54
N ASP A 1123 3.62 -6.06 15.29
CA ASP A 1123 2.37 -6.29 14.55
C ASP A 1123 1.63 -7.51 15.11
N ILE A 1124 0.30 -7.56 14.96
CA ILE A 1124 -0.53 -8.60 15.60
C ILE A 1124 -0.67 -9.81 14.67
N ASP A 1125 0.09 -10.86 14.97
CA ASP A 1125 -0.03 -12.16 14.30
C ASP A 1125 -1.37 -12.85 14.62
N LEU A 1126 -2.05 -13.28 13.56
CA LEU A 1126 -3.22 -14.15 13.55
C LEU A 1126 -3.12 -15.04 12.30
N PRO A 1127 -3.66 -16.28 12.31
CA PRO A 1127 -3.45 -17.24 11.23
C PRO A 1127 -3.89 -16.69 9.85
N PRO A 1128 -3.11 -16.94 8.78
CA PRO A 1128 -3.32 -16.29 7.49
C PRO A 1128 -4.52 -16.86 6.71
N SER A 1129 -5.68 -16.24 6.88
CA SER A 1129 -6.78 -16.33 5.90
C SER A 1129 -6.31 -15.79 4.53
N LYS A 1130 -6.70 -16.47 3.45
CA LYS A 1130 -6.31 -16.11 2.08
C LYS A 1130 -6.87 -14.75 1.65
N ASN A 1131 -8.11 -14.44 2.04
CA ASN A 1131 -8.89 -13.33 1.49
C ASN A 1131 -8.64 -11.97 2.20
N ARG A 1132 -7.61 -11.86 3.05
CA ARG A 1132 -7.30 -10.63 3.81
C ARG A 1132 -6.83 -9.46 2.91
N ARG A 1133 -6.37 -9.72 1.69
CA ARG A 1133 -5.64 -8.75 0.86
C ARG A 1133 -6.55 -7.73 0.14
N GLU A 1134 -7.59 -8.17 -0.54
CA GLU A 1134 -8.45 -7.28 -1.35
C GLU A 1134 -9.31 -6.35 -0.49
N ARG A 1135 -9.83 -6.81 0.65
CA ARG A 1135 -10.66 -6.00 1.58
C ARG A 1135 -9.89 -4.89 2.32
N THR A 1136 -8.57 -4.77 2.15
CA THR A 1136 -7.77 -3.73 2.86
C THR A 1136 -7.65 -2.40 2.13
N GLU A 1137 -7.79 -2.36 0.80
CA GLU A 1137 -7.30 -1.23 -0.01
C GLU A 1137 -8.41 -0.29 -0.53
N LEU A 1138 -9.68 -0.62 -0.28
CA LEU A 1138 -10.86 0.20 -0.60
C LEU A 1138 -11.51 0.79 0.67
N LYS A 1139 -10.74 1.55 1.45
CA LYS A 1139 -11.19 2.12 2.74
C LYS A 1139 -11.32 3.65 2.71
N PRO A 1140 -12.54 4.21 2.70
CA PRO A 1140 -12.78 5.61 3.00
C PRO A 1140 -12.34 5.97 4.42
N ASP A 1141 -11.85 7.21 4.64
CA ASP A 1141 -11.69 7.75 5.99
C ASP A 1141 -13.02 8.38 6.45
N PHE A 1142 -13.84 7.56 7.10
CA PHE A 1142 -15.14 7.95 7.64
C PHE A 1142 -15.06 8.98 8.79
N PHE A 1143 -13.88 9.45 9.20
CA PHE A 1143 -13.67 10.34 10.34
C PHE A 1143 -12.74 11.54 10.08
N ASP A 1144 -12.44 11.87 8.82
CA ASP A 1144 -11.78 13.13 8.42
C ASP A 1144 -12.77 14.31 8.59
N PRO A 1145 -12.43 15.42 9.27
CA PRO A 1145 -13.24 16.64 9.26
C PRO A 1145 -13.58 17.17 7.87
N ALA A 1146 -12.80 16.84 6.83
CA ALA A 1146 -13.13 17.13 5.44
C ALA A 1146 -14.18 16.16 4.85
N SER A 1147 -14.24 14.88 5.27
CA SER A 1147 -15.26 13.94 4.78
C SER A 1147 -16.65 14.14 5.40
N ILE A 1148 -16.77 15.09 6.35
CA ILE A 1148 -18.05 15.69 6.77
C ILE A 1148 -18.66 16.56 5.66
N MET A 1149 -17.90 16.90 4.61
CA MET A 1149 -18.33 17.65 3.42
C MET A 1149 -17.93 16.93 2.11
N ASP A 1150 -17.68 15.61 2.18
CA ASP A 1150 -17.46 14.77 0.99
C ASP A 1150 -18.83 14.24 0.52
N GLU A 1151 -19.16 14.48 -0.76
CA GLU A 1151 -20.46 14.14 -1.36
C GLU A 1151 -20.85 12.68 -1.13
N SER A 1152 -19.86 11.78 -1.08
CA SER A 1152 -20.05 10.34 -0.92
C SER A 1152 -20.59 9.92 0.46
N VAL A 1153 -20.46 10.76 1.48
CA VAL A 1153 -20.81 10.45 2.89
C VAL A 1153 -22.13 11.10 3.33
N LEU A 1154 -22.56 12.16 2.64
CA LEU A 1154 -23.81 12.88 2.93
C LEU A 1154 -24.95 12.53 1.96
N GLY A 1155 -24.65 11.96 0.79
CA GLY A 1155 -25.63 11.82 -0.29
C GLY A 1155 -26.09 13.17 -0.87
N VAL A 1156 -25.37 14.25 -0.56
CA VAL A 1156 -25.68 15.63 -0.93
C VAL A 1156 -24.43 16.30 -1.49
N SER A 1157 -24.57 16.96 -2.64
CA SER A 1157 -23.57 17.88 -3.17
C SER A 1157 -23.55 19.15 -2.31
N MET A 1158 -22.68 19.20 -1.29
CA MET A 1158 -22.46 20.39 -0.48
C MET A 1158 -21.14 21.07 -0.89
N PHE A 1159 -21.30 22.17 -1.65
CA PHE A 1159 -20.30 23.02 -2.33
C PHE A 1159 -19.93 22.58 -3.77
#